data_AF-A0A2G2DN43-F1
#
_entry.id   AF-A0A2G2DN43-F1
#
_cell.length_a   1.000
_cell.length_b   1.000
_cell.length_c   1.000
_cell.angle_alpha   90.00
_cell.angle_beta   90.00
_cell.angle_gamma   90.00
#
_symmetry.space_group_name_H-M   'P 1'
#
loop_
_entity.id
_entity.type
_entity.pdbx_description
1 polymer ?
#
loop_
_entity_poly.entity_id
_entity_poly.type
_entity_poly.pdbx_seq_one_letter_code
_entity_poly.pdbx_strand_id
1 'polypeptide(L)'
;MKDQKKPSFRIYPSIGIARMGNGPTTKEDVVFSPEVPWKNLFDTSLVPYTSDGALKKQAQRFYIYKCDNQGNPVEKISPDDYDIEWFVEVANKKPFWYDFNNSLDLSINMEGNNKNLSKKFYEDRIAPGISASSRNPNIPSEGVEEKGIPNSRKELVNGPNFGSVSLANGRMELEGLFPFPRVGEVSNIANKMRTVSKSVKLGTIEYDEDSNNPATNGSLIFYSGDGVSASLNPSDLNTDFADNSNWYDDICDGRVTAKITPKDGGDTIELTSAEAAAWVASAPPDYAPQINPISSLYDLVTGADPKELKTDEASCLSMVLPLFFKFYQMQWVNLGDFLAPSFKERIDQLTHHGNFEILYDNSDEAKATRVKIFDLFRNPRYDYINEGIIPSKDVTDFDAIGIPPLPQKLPYYVGDGINYPGSPAQWFAIPPMLYDQLEQWSKGNFTTSTKFIDFMNFSDEKNPMIRLGEYYQKDFLNAATDPKKAPLLMTRAVLETLYGGGFHPGVELTWPMRHAQMYCENTPTFDSVNGDQEYDLFGLREVRINSASKEVQDEIFFNDFGFLMTPEDVRKSMDSNNPEHWLWQITPGDLTKWMGIPWQSDAGSCQAVWTKSQYPVPAWWAANLPIDVLTNESYQAIKGSSALPDTKRNLYANRQPWLQTTDTGYVGYHAEGGYLNGLINMVYQWNQIGMVAARPLDLEGYPKTVYVSFHGKDVENNRPILLGVEYPSEPAPMRAAFYTNTVKDILIPSDKLVILSGEPDGTGTTYVDDQVTITVNGDIIYEFDYSHGNSGRIIPESQIDLTEQFKQYAGQRVEITTTYTDLFGGSQGASSFFLVFL
;
A
#
# COMPACT_ATOMS: atom_id res chain seq x y z
N MET A 1 25.10 -23.96 -18.58
CA MET A 1 23.84 -24.71 -18.38
C MET A 1 23.24 -24.96 -19.75
N LYS A 2 22.79 -26.19 -20.03
CA LYS A 2 22.23 -26.60 -21.33
C LYS A 2 20.97 -25.79 -21.64
N ASP A 3 20.70 -25.59 -22.94
CA ASP A 3 19.48 -25.00 -23.53
C ASP A 3 18.18 -25.56 -22.90
N GLN A 4 17.80 -25.04 -21.74
CA GLN A 4 16.54 -25.36 -21.10
C GLN A 4 15.49 -24.47 -21.78
N LYS A 5 14.59 -25.09 -22.53
CA LYS A 5 13.51 -24.40 -23.23
C LYS A 5 12.71 -23.60 -22.20
N LYS A 6 12.70 -22.26 -22.34
CA LYS A 6 11.91 -21.36 -21.50
C LYS A 6 10.41 -21.66 -21.66
N PRO A 7 9.59 -21.40 -20.63
CA PRO A 7 8.15 -21.68 -20.70
C PRO A 7 7.49 -20.82 -21.79
N SER A 8 6.56 -21.42 -22.54
CA SER A 8 5.83 -20.73 -23.61
C SER A 8 4.69 -19.85 -23.10
N PHE A 9 4.36 -19.93 -21.80
CA PHE A 9 3.37 -19.10 -21.12
C PHE A 9 3.85 -18.76 -19.71
N ARG A 10 3.50 -17.57 -19.24
CA ARG A 10 3.88 -17.05 -17.92
C ARG A 10 2.74 -16.23 -17.31
N ILE A 11 2.65 -16.24 -15.98
CA ILE A 11 1.68 -15.43 -15.22
C ILE A 11 2.29 -14.06 -14.87
N TYR A 12 1.51 -12.98 -14.98
CA TYR A 12 1.91 -11.61 -14.61
C TYR A 12 0.81 -10.89 -13.79
N PRO A 13 1.16 -9.99 -12.85
CA PRO A 13 2.53 -9.69 -12.44
C PRO A 13 3.16 -10.94 -11.81
N SER A 14 4.48 -11.05 -11.93
CA SER A 14 5.18 -12.23 -11.40
C SER A 14 5.22 -12.24 -9.88
N ILE A 15 5.13 -11.06 -9.25
CA ILE A 15 4.90 -10.86 -7.82
C ILE A 15 3.76 -9.84 -7.70
N GLY A 16 2.62 -10.28 -7.19
CA GLY A 16 1.45 -9.44 -6.95
C GLY A 16 1.28 -9.11 -5.48
N ILE A 17 0.71 -7.94 -5.18
CA ILE A 17 0.43 -7.49 -3.82
C ILE A 17 -1.03 -7.10 -3.71
N ALA A 18 -1.74 -7.71 -2.75
CA ALA A 18 -3.07 -7.28 -2.33
C ALA A 18 -2.96 -6.64 -0.94
N ARG A 19 -3.72 -5.58 -0.67
CA ARG A 19 -3.65 -4.86 0.61
C ARG A 19 -4.94 -4.96 1.39
N MET A 20 -4.82 -5.04 2.71
CA MET A 20 -5.96 -5.18 3.61
C MET A 20 -6.93 -4.01 3.49
N GLY A 21 -8.18 -4.27 3.83
CA GLY A 21 -9.29 -3.32 3.90
C GLY A 21 -10.48 -4.01 4.53
N ASN A 22 -11.29 -3.29 5.31
CA ASN A 22 -12.47 -3.87 5.99
C ASN A 22 -13.77 -3.73 5.16
N GLY A 23 -13.69 -3.18 3.95
CA GLY A 23 -14.80 -3.12 3.00
C GLY A 23 -15.12 -4.47 2.36
N PRO A 24 -16.27 -4.57 1.67
CA PRO A 24 -16.69 -5.79 0.98
C PRO A 24 -15.67 -6.29 -0.04
N THR A 25 -15.62 -7.61 -0.22
CA THR A 25 -14.81 -8.25 -1.26
C THR A 25 -15.57 -8.26 -2.59
N THR A 26 -15.80 -7.14 -3.24
CA THR A 26 -16.50 -7.07 -4.54
C THR A 26 -15.66 -6.26 -5.52
N LYS A 27 -15.87 -6.43 -6.84
CA LYS A 27 -15.09 -5.68 -7.85
C LYS A 27 -15.35 -4.17 -7.75
N GLU A 28 -16.53 -3.78 -7.29
CA GLU A 28 -17.00 -2.40 -7.17
C GLU A 28 -16.47 -1.72 -5.89
N ASP A 29 -16.24 -2.51 -4.82
CA ASP A 29 -15.82 -2.00 -3.50
C ASP A 29 -14.31 -2.13 -3.24
N VAL A 30 -13.51 -2.41 -4.27
CA VAL A 30 -12.05 -2.44 -4.18
C VAL A 30 -11.38 -1.40 -5.07
N VAL A 31 -10.12 -1.12 -4.76
CA VAL A 31 -9.20 -0.50 -5.71
C VAL A 31 -8.29 -1.60 -6.26
N PHE A 32 -7.94 -1.55 -7.54
CA PHE A 32 -7.01 -2.53 -8.10
C PHE A 32 -5.57 -2.03 -7.99
N SER A 33 -4.64 -2.94 -7.69
CA SER A 33 -3.21 -2.66 -7.71
C SER A 33 -2.81 -2.01 -9.05
N PRO A 34 -1.94 -0.97 -9.05
CA PRO A 34 -1.50 -0.34 -10.28
C PRO A 34 -0.86 -1.33 -11.25
N GLU A 35 -1.28 -1.32 -12.50
CA GLU A 35 -0.69 -2.15 -13.58
C GLU A 35 0.38 -1.40 -14.39
N VAL A 36 0.49 -0.08 -14.16
CA VAL A 36 1.49 0.78 -14.79
C VAL A 36 2.09 1.67 -13.71
N PRO A 37 3.43 1.79 -13.62
CA PRO A 37 4.05 2.63 -12.60
C PRO A 37 3.55 4.08 -12.71
N TRP A 38 3.27 4.69 -11.56
CA TRP A 38 2.86 6.09 -11.41
C TRP A 38 1.53 6.47 -12.09
N LYS A 39 0.75 5.49 -12.58
CA LYS A 39 -0.53 5.78 -13.25
C LYS A 39 -1.50 6.59 -12.38
N ASN A 40 -1.55 6.29 -11.10
CA ASN A 40 -2.45 6.95 -10.13
C ASN A 40 -1.84 8.21 -9.48
N LEU A 41 -0.60 8.58 -9.78
CA LEU A 41 0.18 9.61 -9.09
C LEU A 41 -0.57 10.94 -8.88
N PHE A 42 -1.25 11.43 -9.94
CA PHE A 42 -1.98 12.69 -9.93
C PHE A 42 -3.50 12.50 -10.03
N ASP A 43 -4.00 11.29 -9.81
CA ASP A 43 -5.43 10.99 -9.85
C ASP A 43 -6.15 11.64 -8.66
N THR A 44 -6.89 12.71 -8.92
CA THR A 44 -7.66 13.43 -7.90
C THR A 44 -9.01 12.80 -7.59
N SER A 45 -9.40 11.75 -8.33
CA SER A 45 -10.67 11.03 -8.17
C SER A 45 -10.59 9.82 -7.25
N LEU A 46 -9.41 9.49 -6.72
CA LEU A 46 -9.22 8.35 -5.82
C LEU A 46 -10.07 8.49 -4.55
N VAL A 47 -11.01 7.57 -4.38
CA VAL A 47 -11.84 7.40 -3.17
C VAL A 47 -11.49 6.08 -2.50
N PRO A 48 -10.74 6.11 -1.39
CA PRO A 48 -10.22 4.90 -0.74
C PRO A 48 -11.23 4.21 0.19
N TYR A 49 -12.39 4.81 0.43
CA TYR A 49 -13.45 4.25 1.26
C TYR A 49 -14.68 3.89 0.41
N THR A 50 -15.44 2.89 0.85
CA THR A 50 -16.77 2.57 0.35
C THR A 50 -17.77 3.66 0.76
N SER A 51 -18.96 3.61 0.18
CA SER A 51 -20.02 4.61 0.46
C SER A 51 -20.51 4.61 1.92
N ASP A 52 -20.30 3.52 2.66
CA ASP A 52 -20.57 3.36 4.09
C ASP A 52 -19.34 3.62 4.97
N GLY A 53 -18.23 4.08 4.40
CA GLY A 53 -17.04 4.50 5.14
C GLY A 53 -16.05 3.37 5.49
N ALA A 54 -16.24 2.15 5.00
CA ALA A 54 -15.26 1.08 5.17
C ALA A 54 -14.05 1.30 4.24
N LEU A 55 -12.85 0.96 4.71
CA LEU A 55 -11.63 1.06 3.91
C LEU A 55 -11.63 -0.02 2.82
N LYS A 56 -11.54 0.41 1.56
CA LYS A 56 -11.49 -0.49 0.41
C LYS A 56 -10.23 -1.35 0.46
N LYS A 57 -10.34 -2.62 0.08
CA LYS A 57 -9.17 -3.47 -0.15
C LYS A 57 -8.47 -3.02 -1.43
N GLN A 58 -7.16 -3.26 -1.50
CA GLN A 58 -6.45 -3.27 -2.78
C GLN A 58 -6.39 -4.71 -3.31
N ALA A 59 -7.08 -5.00 -4.40
CA ALA A 59 -7.11 -6.32 -5.02
C ALA A 59 -6.04 -6.44 -6.13
N GLN A 60 -5.46 -7.63 -6.27
CA GLN A 60 -4.45 -7.91 -7.29
C GLN A 60 -5.04 -8.73 -8.43
N ARG A 61 -4.89 -8.25 -9.67
CA ARG A 61 -5.19 -9.05 -10.88
C ARG A 61 -3.96 -9.80 -11.38
N PHE A 62 -4.18 -11.00 -11.90
CA PHE A 62 -3.18 -11.81 -12.59
C PHE A 62 -3.67 -12.23 -13.97
N TYR A 63 -2.75 -12.22 -14.93
CA TYR A 63 -2.97 -12.50 -16.35
C TYR A 63 -1.98 -13.55 -16.85
N ILE A 64 -2.37 -14.30 -17.88
CA ILE A 64 -1.47 -15.24 -18.55
C ILE A 64 -1.03 -14.62 -19.88
N TYR A 65 0.28 -14.64 -20.12
CA TYR A 65 0.90 -14.18 -21.36
C TYR A 65 1.59 -15.33 -22.06
N LYS A 66 1.40 -15.42 -23.37
CA LYS A 66 2.22 -16.24 -24.25
C LYS A 66 3.59 -15.61 -24.41
N CYS A 67 4.61 -16.44 -24.49
CA CYS A 67 6.00 -16.03 -24.55
C CYS A 67 6.69 -16.52 -25.84
N ASP A 68 7.75 -15.84 -26.25
CA ASP A 68 8.65 -16.28 -27.32
C ASP A 68 9.57 -17.44 -26.86
N ASN A 69 10.47 -17.89 -27.73
CA ASN A 69 11.39 -19.00 -27.42
C ASN A 69 12.42 -18.65 -26.33
N GLN A 70 12.58 -17.35 -26.02
CA GLN A 70 13.44 -16.82 -24.99
C GLN A 70 12.69 -16.60 -23.67
N GLY A 71 11.38 -16.86 -23.63
CA GLY A 71 10.53 -16.64 -22.47
C GLY A 71 10.04 -15.20 -22.31
N ASN A 72 10.29 -14.32 -23.28
CA ASN A 72 9.81 -12.94 -23.20
C ASN A 72 8.32 -12.91 -23.53
N PRO A 73 7.52 -12.15 -22.78
CA PRO A 73 6.09 -12.06 -23.05
C PRO A 73 5.81 -11.36 -24.38
N VAL A 74 4.82 -11.86 -25.11
CA VAL A 74 4.43 -11.36 -26.45
C VAL A 74 3.00 -10.84 -26.47
N GLU A 75 2.07 -11.65 -25.96
CA GLU A 75 0.64 -11.35 -26.01
C GLU A 75 -0.08 -11.96 -24.81
N LYS A 76 -1.10 -11.25 -24.32
CA LYS A 76 -2.03 -11.78 -23.30
C LYS A 76 -2.95 -12.81 -23.96
N ILE A 77 -3.21 -13.93 -23.30
CA ILE A 77 -4.16 -14.92 -23.83
C ILE A 77 -5.61 -14.49 -23.55
N SER A 78 -6.55 -14.97 -24.37
CA SER A 78 -7.99 -14.74 -24.19
C SER A 78 -8.71 -16.02 -23.73
N PRO A 79 -9.74 -15.91 -22.88
CA PRO A 79 -10.65 -17.02 -22.61
C PRO A 79 -11.45 -17.45 -23.84
N ASP A 80 -11.46 -16.70 -24.94
CA ASP A 80 -12.06 -17.12 -26.22
C ASP A 80 -11.22 -18.21 -26.90
N ASP A 81 -9.91 -18.22 -26.67
CA ASP A 81 -8.95 -19.15 -27.28
C ASP A 81 -8.59 -20.31 -26.35
N TYR A 82 -8.69 -20.10 -25.03
CA TYR A 82 -8.29 -21.06 -24.00
C TYR A 82 -9.35 -21.22 -22.92
N ASP A 83 -9.57 -22.44 -22.45
CA ASP A 83 -10.17 -22.67 -21.13
C ASP A 83 -9.09 -22.43 -20.07
N ILE A 84 -9.39 -21.60 -19.06
CA ILE A 84 -8.44 -21.16 -18.05
C ILE A 84 -8.94 -21.57 -16.66
N GLU A 85 -8.11 -22.29 -15.92
CA GLU A 85 -8.30 -22.58 -14.49
C GLU A 85 -7.11 -22.05 -13.69
N TRP A 86 -7.41 -21.24 -12.69
CA TRP A 86 -6.43 -20.63 -11.79
C TRP A 86 -6.37 -21.38 -10.47
N PHE A 87 -5.17 -21.43 -9.88
CA PHE A 87 -4.93 -22.06 -8.58
C PHE A 87 -4.09 -21.14 -7.70
N VAL A 88 -4.47 -21.04 -6.43
CA VAL A 88 -3.76 -20.25 -5.43
C VAL A 88 -3.55 -21.09 -4.18
N GLU A 89 -2.33 -21.08 -3.66
CA GLU A 89 -1.94 -21.74 -2.41
C GLU A 89 -1.21 -20.74 -1.51
N VAL A 90 -1.81 -20.34 -0.38
CA VAL A 90 -1.27 -19.32 0.54
C VAL A 90 -1.12 -19.83 1.97
N ALA A 91 -0.20 -19.26 2.75
CA ALA A 91 -0.09 -19.54 4.17
C ALA A 91 0.37 -18.31 4.99
N ASN A 92 0.12 -18.36 6.29
CA ASN A 92 0.72 -17.49 7.29
C ASN A 92 1.61 -18.31 8.23
N LYS A 93 2.90 -17.98 8.28
CA LYS A 93 3.90 -18.63 9.14
C LYS A 93 4.46 -17.69 10.23
N LYS A 94 3.96 -16.46 10.38
CA LYS A 94 4.51 -15.50 11.35
C LYS A 94 4.56 -16.03 12.78
N PRO A 95 3.51 -16.67 13.35
CA PRO A 95 3.55 -17.16 14.73
C PRO A 95 4.50 -18.34 14.93
N PHE A 96 4.83 -19.07 13.84
CA PHE A 96 5.76 -20.19 13.83
C PHE A 96 7.23 -19.74 13.76
N TRP A 97 7.51 -18.60 13.14
CA TRP A 97 8.86 -18.18 12.78
C TRP A 97 9.67 -17.61 13.95
N TYR A 98 10.79 -16.97 13.65
CA TYR A 98 11.69 -16.32 14.61
C TYR A 98 11.28 -14.88 14.90
N ASP A 99 11.72 -14.40 16.06
CA ASP A 99 11.66 -12.99 16.45
C ASP A 99 12.35 -12.09 15.41
N PHE A 100 11.90 -10.85 15.25
CA PHE A 100 12.58 -9.87 14.41
C PHE A 100 13.37 -8.87 15.25
N ASN A 101 14.63 -9.21 15.55
CA ASN A 101 15.53 -8.30 16.27
C ASN A 101 16.14 -7.23 15.35
N ASN A 102 16.73 -7.67 14.23
CA ASN A 102 17.15 -6.87 13.09
C ASN A 102 17.43 -7.81 11.89
N SER A 103 17.89 -7.24 10.77
CA SER A 103 18.22 -8.03 9.58
C SER A 103 19.45 -8.92 9.80
N LEU A 104 19.33 -10.23 9.55
CA LEU A 104 20.40 -11.20 9.82
C LEU A 104 21.56 -11.12 8.81
N ASP A 105 21.29 -10.64 7.60
CA ASP A 105 22.27 -10.47 6.53
C ASP A 105 23.29 -9.35 6.78
N LEU A 106 23.07 -8.51 7.79
CA LEU A 106 24.02 -7.46 8.19
C LEU A 106 25.35 -8.03 8.73
N SER A 107 25.40 -9.31 9.06
CA SER A 107 26.63 -10.01 9.50
C SER A 107 27.20 -10.97 8.46
N ILE A 108 26.77 -10.89 7.20
CA ILE A 108 27.12 -11.86 6.17
C ILE A 108 27.97 -11.20 5.09
N ASN A 109 29.07 -11.86 4.72
CA ASN A 109 29.83 -11.46 3.55
C ASN A 109 29.03 -11.83 2.30
N MET A 110 28.46 -10.82 1.67
CA MET A 110 27.84 -10.95 0.36
C MET A 110 28.96 -11.04 -0.68
N GLU A 111 29.53 -12.23 -0.89
CA GLU A 111 30.50 -12.45 -1.96
C GLU A 111 29.84 -12.07 -3.31
N GLY A 112 30.43 -11.13 -4.05
CA GLY A 112 29.92 -10.67 -5.35
C GLY A 112 29.39 -9.23 -5.37
N ASN A 113 28.64 -8.91 -6.42
CA ASN A 113 28.32 -7.54 -6.84
C ASN A 113 26.99 -7.00 -6.26
N ASN A 114 26.56 -7.43 -5.06
CA ASN A 114 25.28 -6.97 -4.47
C ASN A 114 25.29 -5.43 -4.33
N LYS A 115 24.41 -4.75 -5.07
CA LYS A 115 24.32 -3.29 -5.12
C LYS A 115 23.30 -2.70 -4.13
N ASN A 116 22.83 -3.49 -3.17
CA ASN A 116 21.86 -3.09 -2.16
C ASN A 116 22.49 -2.81 -0.79
N LEU A 117 23.54 -3.55 -0.40
CA LEU A 117 24.11 -3.50 0.95
C LEU A 117 25.62 -3.20 0.94
N SER A 118 26.09 -2.40 1.89
CA SER A 118 27.51 -2.10 2.04
C SER A 118 28.29 -3.26 2.62
N LYS A 119 29.50 -3.51 2.09
CA LYS A 119 30.44 -4.48 2.68
C LYS A 119 30.85 -4.14 4.12
N LYS A 120 30.70 -2.88 4.56
CA LYS A 120 31.04 -2.44 5.92
C LYS A 120 30.19 -3.06 7.01
N PHE A 121 28.96 -3.48 6.70
CA PHE A 121 28.14 -4.24 7.65
C PHE A 121 28.89 -5.50 8.12
N TYR A 122 29.51 -6.21 7.19
CA TYR A 122 30.34 -7.37 7.48
C TYR A 122 31.77 -7.03 7.93
N GLU A 123 32.50 -6.21 7.16
CA GLU A 123 33.93 -5.92 7.38
C GLU A 123 34.17 -5.13 8.68
N ASP A 124 33.41 -4.06 8.87
CA ASP A 124 33.59 -3.09 9.97
C ASP A 124 32.58 -3.31 11.10
N ARG A 125 31.60 -4.21 10.91
CA ARG A 125 30.58 -4.56 11.92
C ARG A 125 29.80 -3.33 12.40
N ILE A 126 29.47 -2.44 11.48
CA ILE A 126 28.78 -1.18 11.81
C ILE A 126 27.39 -1.40 12.41
N ALA A 127 26.72 -2.50 12.08
CA ALA A 127 25.46 -2.91 12.71
C ALA A 127 25.28 -4.43 12.58
N PRO A 128 25.84 -5.24 13.49
CA PRO A 128 25.79 -6.69 13.38
C PRO A 128 24.34 -7.22 13.37
N GLY A 129 24.08 -8.27 12.59
CA GLY A 129 22.85 -9.06 12.70
C GLY A 129 22.75 -9.76 14.06
N ILE A 130 21.58 -9.67 14.69
CA ILE A 130 21.27 -10.19 16.03
C ILE A 130 20.50 -11.49 15.88
N SER A 131 21.01 -12.58 16.47
CA SER A 131 20.31 -13.87 16.48
C SER A 131 18.92 -13.76 17.09
N ALA A 132 17.97 -14.56 16.61
CA ALA A 132 16.57 -14.50 16.99
C ALA A 132 16.06 -15.81 17.58
N SER A 133 15.29 -15.75 18.66
CA SER A 133 14.63 -16.91 19.25
C SER A 133 13.34 -17.21 18.48
N SER A 134 12.79 -18.42 18.62
CA SER A 134 11.49 -18.72 18.02
C SER A 134 10.38 -17.93 18.70
N ARG A 135 9.46 -17.36 17.92
CA ARG A 135 8.16 -16.90 18.42
C ARG A 135 7.40 -18.08 19.02
N ASN A 136 6.55 -17.78 20.00
CA ASN A 136 5.83 -18.79 20.78
C ASN A 136 6.75 -19.90 21.34
N PRO A 137 7.83 -19.55 22.06
CA PRO A 137 8.89 -20.51 22.43
C PRO A 137 8.42 -21.61 23.39
N ASN A 138 7.30 -21.39 24.09
CA ASN A 138 6.69 -22.38 24.98
C ASN A 138 5.98 -23.51 24.23
N ILE A 139 5.80 -23.39 22.92
CA ILE A 139 5.29 -24.47 22.06
C ILE A 139 6.50 -25.28 21.59
N PRO A 140 6.70 -26.51 22.11
CA PRO A 140 7.93 -27.24 21.88
C PRO A 140 8.11 -27.64 20.41
N SER A 141 9.31 -27.36 19.87
CA SER A 141 9.88 -28.09 18.75
C SER A 141 10.25 -29.50 19.20
N GLU A 142 10.48 -30.40 18.26
CA GLU A 142 10.59 -31.84 18.51
C GLU A 142 11.38 -32.21 19.76
N GLY A 143 10.67 -32.95 20.62
CA GLY A 143 11.21 -33.78 21.67
C GLY A 143 10.44 -35.09 21.61
N VAL A 144 10.91 -35.97 20.72
CA VAL A 144 10.67 -37.42 20.69
C VAL A 144 9.49 -37.93 19.83
N GLU A 145 9.66 -37.96 18.50
CA GLU A 145 8.88 -38.85 17.62
C GLU A 145 8.97 -40.32 18.09
N GLU A 146 10.13 -40.73 18.63
CA GLU A 146 10.32 -42.08 19.25
C GLU A 146 9.40 -42.33 20.48
N LYS A 147 8.72 -41.31 21.02
CA LYS A 147 7.74 -41.41 22.12
C LYS A 147 6.31 -41.06 21.68
N GLY A 148 6.09 -40.83 20.38
CA GLY A 148 4.76 -40.53 19.83
C GLY A 148 4.18 -39.17 20.26
N ILE A 149 5.00 -38.17 20.60
CA ILE A 149 4.55 -36.83 20.97
C ILE A 149 4.44 -35.95 19.71
N PRO A 150 3.26 -35.43 19.33
CA PRO A 150 3.10 -34.62 18.12
C PRO A 150 3.86 -33.28 18.18
N ASN A 151 4.54 -32.91 17.09
CA ASN A 151 5.15 -31.59 16.90
C ASN A 151 4.05 -30.52 16.82
N SER A 152 3.79 -29.85 17.95
CA SER A 152 2.72 -28.87 18.07
C SER A 152 3.07 -27.53 17.39
N ARG A 153 4.34 -27.23 17.09
CA ARG A 153 4.71 -25.98 16.40
C ARG A 153 4.11 -25.90 15.00
N LYS A 154 3.91 -27.02 14.30
CA LYS A 154 3.23 -27.05 13.00
C LYS A 154 1.79 -26.51 13.07
N GLU A 155 1.17 -26.50 14.25
CA GLU A 155 -0.16 -25.90 14.47
C GLU A 155 -0.13 -24.37 14.55
N LEU A 156 1.05 -23.73 14.63
CA LEU A 156 1.21 -22.26 14.60
C LEU A 156 1.17 -21.68 13.17
N VAL A 157 1.08 -22.53 12.15
CA VAL A 157 0.99 -22.11 10.74
C VAL A 157 -0.46 -22.26 10.30
N ASN A 158 -1.05 -21.18 9.76
CA ASN A 158 -2.32 -21.24 9.04
C ASN A 158 -2.03 -21.52 7.56
N GLY A 159 -2.36 -22.72 7.08
CA GLY A 159 -2.13 -23.15 5.70
C GLY A 159 -1.15 -24.32 5.53
N PRO A 160 -0.77 -24.68 4.28
CA PRO A 160 -1.17 -23.99 3.06
C PRO A 160 -2.67 -24.17 2.78
N ASN A 161 -3.36 -23.08 2.50
CA ASN A 161 -4.77 -23.05 2.11
C ASN A 161 -4.82 -22.96 0.57
N PHE A 162 -5.47 -23.95 -0.05
CA PHE A 162 -5.53 -24.11 -1.49
C PHE A 162 -6.93 -23.80 -2.02
N GLY A 163 -7.00 -23.11 -3.15
CA GLY A 163 -8.25 -22.90 -3.89
C GLY A 163 -8.03 -22.82 -5.39
N SER A 164 -9.09 -23.09 -6.15
CA SER A 164 -9.11 -22.90 -7.59
C SER A 164 -10.37 -22.18 -8.07
N VAL A 165 -10.21 -21.39 -9.13
CA VAL A 165 -11.31 -20.70 -9.79
C VAL A 165 -11.20 -20.81 -11.30
N SER A 166 -12.35 -20.89 -11.95
CA SER A 166 -12.50 -20.96 -13.41
C SER A 166 -13.87 -20.39 -13.76
N LEU A 167 -14.21 -20.37 -15.06
CA LEU A 167 -15.56 -20.01 -15.49
C LEU A 167 -16.66 -20.88 -14.82
N ALA A 168 -16.36 -22.13 -14.47
CA ALA A 168 -17.32 -23.03 -13.82
C ALA A 168 -17.43 -22.82 -12.30
N ASN A 169 -16.37 -22.31 -11.66
CA ASN A 169 -16.32 -22.00 -10.24
C ASN A 169 -15.71 -20.61 -10.08
N GLY A 170 -16.54 -19.58 -10.23
CA GLY A 170 -16.07 -18.21 -10.39
C GLY A 170 -15.40 -17.61 -9.15
N ARG A 171 -15.56 -18.18 -7.96
CA ARG A 171 -15.09 -17.56 -6.72
C ARG A 171 -14.90 -18.55 -5.58
N MET A 172 -13.87 -18.35 -4.76
CA MET A 172 -13.56 -19.18 -3.60
C MET A 172 -12.84 -18.41 -2.49
N GLU A 173 -13.20 -18.66 -1.24
CA GLU A 173 -12.48 -18.11 -0.08
C GLU A 173 -11.32 -19.04 0.32
N LEU A 174 -10.20 -18.44 0.74
CA LEU A 174 -9.02 -19.15 1.23
C LEU A 174 -8.98 -19.04 2.75
N GLU A 175 -9.72 -19.92 3.42
CA GLU A 175 -9.88 -19.94 4.87
C GLU A 175 -9.15 -21.12 5.50
N GLY A 176 -8.52 -20.89 6.64
CA GLY A 176 -7.95 -21.93 7.48
C GLY A 176 -8.18 -21.66 8.96
N LEU A 177 -7.35 -22.24 9.82
CA LEU A 177 -7.53 -22.21 11.26
C LEU A 177 -6.25 -21.75 11.99
N PHE A 178 -6.43 -21.12 13.15
CA PHE A 178 -5.35 -20.88 14.11
C PHE A 178 -5.77 -21.14 15.57
N PRO A 179 -5.02 -21.96 16.34
CA PRO A 179 -3.97 -22.86 15.86
C PRO A 179 -4.58 -23.98 15.00
N PHE A 180 -3.86 -24.41 13.97
CA PHE A 180 -4.35 -25.35 12.97
C PHE A 180 -4.24 -26.80 13.47
N PRO A 181 -5.33 -27.60 13.51
CA PRO A 181 -5.26 -29.00 13.92
C PRO A 181 -4.50 -29.83 12.88
N ARG A 182 -3.26 -30.24 13.19
CA ARG A 182 -2.43 -31.07 12.29
C ARG A 182 -2.66 -32.56 12.45
N VAL A 183 -3.11 -32.99 13.63
CA VAL A 183 -3.40 -34.40 13.96
C VAL A 183 -4.77 -34.47 14.63
N GLY A 184 -5.74 -35.13 13.99
CA GLY A 184 -7.12 -35.22 14.49
C GLY A 184 -7.93 -33.94 14.23
N GLU A 185 -9.10 -33.84 14.87
CA GLU A 185 -10.05 -32.73 14.67
C GLU A 185 -9.76 -31.50 15.54
N VAL A 186 -8.98 -31.67 16.62
CA VAL A 186 -8.74 -30.62 17.62
C VAL A 186 -7.25 -30.32 17.73
N SER A 187 -6.89 -29.04 17.68
CA SER A 187 -5.51 -28.60 17.88
C SER A 187 -5.02 -28.93 19.29
N ASN A 188 -3.79 -29.46 19.38
CA ASN A 188 -3.11 -29.68 20.66
C ASN A 188 -2.85 -28.37 21.42
N ILE A 189 -2.47 -27.31 20.71
CA ILE A 189 -2.31 -25.97 21.28
C ILE A 189 -3.64 -25.48 21.85
N ALA A 190 -4.71 -25.50 21.05
CA ALA A 190 -6.03 -25.04 21.48
C ALA A 190 -6.54 -25.82 22.70
N ASN A 191 -6.41 -27.16 22.68
CA ASN A 191 -6.81 -28.03 23.78
C ASN A 191 -6.02 -27.74 25.07
N LYS A 192 -4.69 -27.61 24.98
CA LYS A 192 -3.85 -27.29 26.16
C LYS A 192 -4.15 -25.91 26.75
N MET A 193 -4.48 -24.94 25.91
CA MET A 193 -4.87 -23.60 26.34
C MET A 193 -6.35 -23.48 26.71
N ARG A 194 -7.12 -24.57 26.62
CA ARG A 194 -8.57 -24.59 26.90
C ARG A 194 -9.35 -23.57 26.07
N THR A 195 -8.95 -23.44 24.81
CA THR A 195 -9.60 -22.60 23.80
C THR A 195 -9.99 -23.46 22.60
N VAL A 196 -10.56 -22.82 21.58
CA VAL A 196 -10.89 -23.46 20.29
C VAL A 196 -10.10 -22.78 19.19
N SER A 197 -9.74 -23.54 18.16
CA SER A 197 -9.19 -22.98 16.93
C SER A 197 -10.14 -21.93 16.35
N LYS A 198 -9.57 -20.84 15.86
CA LYS A 198 -10.28 -19.71 15.25
C LYS A 198 -10.18 -19.84 13.75
N SER A 199 -11.29 -19.59 13.06
CA SER A 199 -11.29 -19.37 11.62
C SER A 199 -10.48 -18.12 11.28
N VAL A 200 -9.62 -18.24 10.27
CA VAL A 200 -8.78 -17.15 9.78
C VAL A 200 -8.78 -17.20 8.25
N LYS A 201 -9.48 -16.24 7.65
CA LYS A 201 -9.56 -16.02 6.20
C LYS A 201 -8.30 -15.30 5.71
N LEU A 202 -7.50 -15.97 4.88
CA LEU A 202 -6.27 -15.41 4.30
C LEU A 202 -6.53 -14.63 3.00
N GLY A 203 -7.69 -14.86 2.36
CA GLY A 203 -8.09 -14.10 1.18
C GLY A 203 -9.29 -14.69 0.46
N THR A 204 -9.54 -14.17 -0.73
CA THR A 204 -10.55 -14.66 -1.67
C THR A 204 -9.99 -14.60 -3.07
N ILE A 205 -10.28 -15.61 -3.88
CA ILE A 205 -9.93 -15.66 -5.29
C ILE A 205 -11.20 -15.63 -6.13
N GLU A 206 -11.14 -14.93 -7.25
CA GLU A 206 -12.25 -14.77 -8.18
C GLU A 206 -11.74 -14.85 -9.62
N TYR A 207 -12.44 -15.59 -10.47
CA TYR A 207 -12.28 -15.58 -11.91
C TYR A 207 -13.01 -14.35 -12.45
N ASP A 208 -12.31 -13.43 -13.10
CA ASP A 208 -12.93 -12.23 -13.66
C ASP A 208 -13.73 -12.56 -14.92
N GLU A 209 -15.01 -12.87 -14.75
CA GLU A 209 -15.98 -12.95 -15.84
C GLU A 209 -16.52 -11.55 -16.15
N ASP A 210 -15.88 -10.86 -17.10
CA ASP A 210 -16.36 -9.60 -17.64
C ASP A 210 -16.33 -9.64 -19.17
N SER A 211 -17.37 -10.24 -19.75
CA SER A 211 -17.51 -10.33 -21.21
C SER A 211 -17.59 -8.97 -21.91
N ASN A 212 -17.91 -7.89 -21.18
CA ASN A 212 -17.94 -6.53 -21.73
C ASN A 212 -16.56 -5.85 -21.67
N ASN A 213 -15.59 -6.43 -20.94
CA ASN A 213 -14.23 -5.93 -20.85
C ASN A 213 -13.20 -7.02 -21.20
N PRO A 214 -12.93 -7.25 -22.51
CA PRO A 214 -11.95 -8.24 -22.96
C PRO A 214 -10.54 -8.02 -22.40
N ALA A 215 -10.22 -6.83 -21.89
CA ALA A 215 -8.90 -6.55 -21.33
C ALA A 215 -8.65 -7.27 -20.00
N THR A 216 -9.70 -7.55 -19.21
CA THR A 216 -9.59 -8.22 -17.90
C THR A 216 -10.28 -9.57 -17.83
N ASN A 217 -11.14 -9.89 -18.81
CA ASN A 217 -11.84 -11.16 -18.88
C ASN A 217 -10.88 -12.37 -18.80
N GLY A 218 -11.21 -13.33 -17.94
CA GLY A 218 -10.42 -14.54 -17.69
C GLY A 218 -9.20 -14.35 -16.79
N SER A 219 -8.97 -13.15 -16.26
CA SER A 219 -7.95 -12.90 -15.24
C SER A 219 -8.34 -13.52 -13.89
N LEU A 220 -7.34 -13.75 -13.04
CA LEU A 220 -7.56 -14.05 -11.63
C LEU A 220 -7.53 -12.76 -10.83
N ILE A 221 -8.49 -12.56 -9.93
CA ILE A 221 -8.45 -11.52 -8.90
C ILE A 221 -8.17 -12.19 -7.56
N PHE A 222 -7.15 -11.71 -6.85
CA PHE A 222 -6.88 -12.05 -5.46
C PHE A 222 -7.22 -10.85 -4.56
N TYR A 223 -8.09 -11.10 -3.59
CA TYR A 223 -8.42 -10.19 -2.51
C TYR A 223 -7.75 -10.65 -1.23
N SER A 224 -7.14 -9.72 -0.50
CA SER A 224 -6.55 -9.95 0.82
C SER A 224 -7.61 -10.30 1.89
N GLY A 225 -7.13 -10.73 3.07
CA GLY A 225 -7.94 -10.82 4.29
C GLY A 225 -8.58 -9.49 4.71
N ASP A 226 -9.31 -9.51 5.81
CA ASP A 226 -10.11 -8.37 6.30
C ASP A 226 -9.33 -7.43 7.22
N GLY A 227 -8.04 -7.70 7.44
CA GLY A 227 -7.16 -7.00 8.38
C GLY A 227 -7.43 -7.36 9.84
N VAL A 228 -7.90 -8.59 10.09
CA VAL A 228 -8.25 -9.08 11.43
C VAL A 228 -7.05 -9.72 12.10
N SER A 229 -6.71 -9.19 13.27
CA SER A 229 -5.66 -9.73 14.15
C SER A 229 -6.22 -9.96 15.55
N ALA A 230 -5.82 -11.06 16.20
CA ALA A 230 -6.25 -11.35 17.55
C ALA A 230 -5.26 -12.26 18.30
N SER A 231 -5.34 -12.23 19.62
CA SER A 231 -4.71 -13.20 20.50
C SER A 231 -5.66 -14.33 20.89
N LEU A 232 -5.11 -15.50 21.24
CA LEU A 232 -5.93 -16.63 21.69
C LEU A 232 -6.50 -16.41 23.10
N ASN A 233 -5.89 -15.54 23.91
CA ASN A 233 -6.48 -15.00 25.14
C ASN A 233 -6.55 -13.46 25.07
N PRO A 234 -7.71 -12.84 25.31
CA PRO A 234 -7.87 -11.38 25.23
C PRO A 234 -6.96 -10.54 26.13
N SER A 235 -6.36 -11.13 27.17
CA SER A 235 -5.41 -10.45 28.07
C SER A 235 -3.99 -10.34 27.51
N ASP A 236 -3.67 -11.11 26.47
CA ASP A 236 -2.34 -11.10 25.85
C ASP A 236 -2.28 -9.93 24.88
N LEU A 237 -1.82 -8.78 25.37
CA LEU A 237 -1.67 -7.54 24.61
C LEU A 237 -0.43 -7.60 23.69
N ASN A 238 -0.52 -6.95 22.54
CA ASN A 238 0.54 -6.86 21.55
C ASN A 238 1.52 -5.70 21.84
N THR A 239 2.23 -5.78 22.96
CA THR A 239 3.09 -4.69 23.47
C THR A 239 4.49 -4.61 22.86
N ASP A 240 4.85 -5.56 21.99
CA ASP A 240 6.07 -5.51 21.19
C ASP A 240 5.75 -5.10 19.75
N PHE A 241 6.67 -4.41 19.08
CA PHE A 241 6.47 -3.95 17.71
C PHE A 241 6.34 -5.10 16.71
N ALA A 242 7.08 -6.20 16.93
CA ALA A 242 7.16 -7.31 15.99
C ALA A 242 6.78 -8.66 16.59
N ASP A 243 7.07 -8.91 17.87
CA ASP A 243 7.14 -10.28 18.40
C ASP A 243 6.17 -10.51 19.57
N ASN A 244 4.90 -10.72 19.24
CA ASN A 244 3.86 -10.97 20.24
C ASN A 244 3.41 -12.43 20.21
N SER A 245 3.81 -13.20 21.22
CA SER A 245 3.36 -14.59 21.39
C SER A 245 1.84 -14.65 21.61
N ASN A 246 1.22 -15.77 21.23
CA ASN A 246 -0.21 -16.04 21.29
C ASN A 246 -1.09 -15.27 20.29
N TRP A 247 -0.50 -14.46 19.42
CA TRP A 247 -1.20 -13.71 18.36
C TRP A 247 -1.20 -14.43 17.01
N TYR A 248 -2.23 -14.13 16.23
CA TYR A 248 -2.34 -14.42 14.81
C TYR A 248 -2.88 -13.19 14.06
N ASP A 249 -2.58 -13.11 12.77
CA ASP A 249 -3.17 -12.17 11.82
C ASP A 249 -3.56 -12.90 10.53
N ASP A 250 -4.20 -12.18 9.62
CA ASP A 250 -4.68 -12.70 8.34
C ASP A 250 -3.76 -12.37 7.15
N ILE A 251 -2.54 -11.91 7.42
CA ILE A 251 -1.51 -11.74 6.40
C ILE A 251 -1.10 -13.11 5.86
N CYS A 252 -0.92 -13.25 4.56
CA CYS A 252 -0.38 -14.43 3.91
C CYS A 252 0.47 -14.10 2.70
N ASP A 253 1.21 -15.08 2.23
CA ASP A 253 1.76 -15.09 0.88
C ASP A 253 1.76 -16.51 0.31
N GLY A 254 1.89 -16.63 -1.01
CA GLY A 254 1.89 -17.92 -1.65
C GLY A 254 1.87 -17.93 -3.16
N ARG A 255 1.75 -19.14 -3.70
CA ARG A 255 1.95 -19.42 -5.10
C ARG A 255 0.66 -19.22 -5.90
N VAL A 256 0.80 -18.65 -7.10
CA VAL A 256 -0.24 -18.55 -8.12
C VAL A 256 0.16 -19.37 -9.33
N THR A 257 -0.65 -20.36 -9.70
CA THR A 257 -0.44 -21.22 -10.88
C THR A 257 -1.73 -21.29 -11.72
N ALA A 258 -1.64 -21.87 -12.91
CA ALA A 258 -2.78 -22.02 -13.80
C ALA A 258 -2.67 -23.27 -14.68
N LYS A 259 -3.82 -23.71 -15.19
CA LYS A 259 -3.93 -24.66 -16.31
C LYS A 259 -4.66 -23.97 -17.45
N ILE A 260 -4.14 -24.14 -18.66
CA ILE A 260 -4.77 -23.62 -19.88
C ILE A 260 -4.97 -24.75 -20.88
N THR A 261 -6.16 -24.82 -21.48
CA THR A 261 -6.49 -25.82 -22.51
C THR A 261 -6.91 -25.10 -23.79
N PRO A 262 -6.17 -25.24 -24.92
CA PRO A 262 -6.53 -24.62 -26.19
C PRO A 262 -7.88 -25.13 -26.71
N LYS A 263 -8.77 -24.22 -27.13
CA LYS A 263 -10.11 -24.56 -27.64
C LYS A 263 -10.10 -25.09 -29.08
N ASP A 264 -9.04 -24.83 -29.84
CA ASP A 264 -8.84 -25.31 -31.21
C ASP A 264 -8.33 -26.76 -31.30
N GLY A 265 -8.11 -27.40 -30.14
CA GLY A 265 -7.59 -28.75 -30.01
C GLY A 265 -6.09 -28.75 -29.72
N GLY A 266 -5.72 -29.24 -28.53
CA GLY A 266 -4.34 -29.34 -28.07
C GLY A 266 -4.24 -29.90 -26.66
N ASP A 267 -3.02 -30.16 -26.18
CA ASP A 267 -2.79 -30.63 -24.82
C ASP A 267 -2.95 -29.49 -23.80
N THR A 268 -3.45 -29.82 -22.60
CA THR A 268 -3.46 -28.89 -21.46
C THR A 268 -2.04 -28.54 -21.04
N ILE A 269 -1.80 -27.24 -20.83
CA ILE A 269 -0.52 -26.70 -20.40
C ILE A 269 -0.63 -26.26 -18.94
N GLU A 270 0.26 -26.75 -18.08
CA GLU A 270 0.32 -26.38 -16.66
C GLU A 270 1.43 -25.33 -16.42
N LEU A 271 1.09 -24.26 -15.71
CA LEU A 271 2.00 -23.16 -15.36
C LEU A 271 2.47 -23.29 -13.91
N THR A 272 3.10 -24.42 -13.59
CA THR A 272 3.46 -24.83 -12.23
C THR A 272 4.96 -24.77 -11.94
N SER A 273 5.82 -24.38 -12.88
CA SER A 273 7.26 -24.19 -12.63
C SER A 273 7.53 -22.80 -12.02
N ALA A 274 8.69 -22.61 -11.39
CA ALA A 274 9.06 -21.30 -10.81
C ALA A 274 9.20 -20.21 -11.90
N GLU A 275 9.59 -20.59 -13.11
CA GLU A 275 9.75 -19.70 -14.26
C GLU A 275 8.42 -19.32 -14.94
N ALA A 276 7.31 -20.01 -14.64
CA ALA A 276 6.00 -19.78 -15.25
C ALA A 276 4.96 -19.26 -14.26
N ALA A 277 5.04 -19.73 -13.01
CA ALA A 277 4.17 -19.32 -11.92
C ALA A 277 4.42 -17.86 -11.50
N ALA A 278 3.48 -17.32 -10.72
CA ALA A 278 3.62 -16.07 -10.02
C ALA A 278 3.51 -16.28 -8.50
N TRP A 279 3.72 -15.22 -7.74
CA TRP A 279 3.53 -15.17 -6.30
C TRP A 279 2.55 -14.05 -5.93
N VAL A 280 1.81 -14.23 -4.85
CA VAL A 280 0.99 -13.18 -4.24
C VAL A 280 1.37 -13.03 -2.78
N ALA A 281 1.45 -11.80 -2.28
CA ALA A 281 1.51 -11.51 -0.86
C ALA A 281 0.44 -10.49 -0.48
N SER A 282 -0.20 -10.69 0.66
CA SER A 282 -1.04 -9.68 1.27
C SER A 282 -0.20 -8.75 2.14
N ALA A 283 -0.56 -7.48 2.22
CA ALA A 283 0.17 -6.47 2.96
C ALA A 283 -0.77 -5.54 3.76
N PRO A 284 -0.24 -4.78 4.73
CA PRO A 284 -0.95 -3.63 5.30
C PRO A 284 -1.51 -2.69 4.21
N PRO A 285 -2.56 -1.90 4.50
CA PRO A 285 -3.00 -0.85 3.60
C PRO A 285 -1.84 0.10 3.25
N ASP A 286 -1.85 0.61 2.02
CA ASP A 286 -1.00 1.73 1.65
C ASP A 286 -1.78 2.99 1.98
N TYR A 287 -1.37 3.70 3.05
CA TYR A 287 -2.10 4.86 3.53
C TYR A 287 -1.81 6.14 2.75
N ALA A 288 -0.96 6.09 1.71
CA ALA A 288 -0.74 7.18 0.78
C ALA A 288 -0.36 6.66 -0.61
N PRO A 289 -1.25 5.96 -1.33
CA PRO A 289 -0.93 5.15 -2.52
C PRO A 289 -0.44 5.95 -3.74
N GLN A 290 -0.39 7.26 -3.64
CA GLN A 290 0.10 8.19 -4.66
C GLN A 290 1.45 8.82 -4.26
N ILE A 291 2.02 8.43 -3.12
CA ILE A 291 3.33 8.88 -2.63
C ILE A 291 4.27 7.68 -2.72
N ASN A 292 5.31 7.78 -3.56
CA ASN A 292 6.20 6.65 -3.78
C ASN A 292 7.32 6.60 -2.71
N PRO A 293 7.69 5.40 -2.22
CA PRO A 293 8.88 5.23 -1.40
C PRO A 293 10.15 5.74 -2.09
N ILE A 294 11.00 6.45 -1.33
CA ILE A 294 12.30 6.96 -1.80
C ILE A 294 13.14 5.83 -2.42
N SER A 295 13.22 4.69 -1.72
CA SER A 295 13.77 3.44 -2.21
C SER A 295 12.62 2.44 -2.22
N SER A 296 12.33 1.88 -3.40
CA SER A 296 11.26 0.91 -3.60
C SER A 296 11.79 -0.52 -3.62
N LEU A 297 10.90 -1.50 -3.47
CA LEU A 297 11.30 -2.89 -3.59
C LEU A 297 11.80 -3.24 -5.01
N TYR A 298 11.30 -2.55 -6.04
CA TYR A 298 11.83 -2.68 -7.40
C TYR A 298 13.31 -2.25 -7.50
N ASP A 299 13.71 -1.21 -6.77
CA ASP A 299 15.10 -0.75 -6.71
C ASP A 299 16.00 -1.85 -6.10
N LEU A 300 15.52 -2.52 -5.05
CA LEU A 300 16.26 -3.63 -4.43
C LEU A 300 16.32 -4.89 -5.30
N VAL A 301 15.22 -5.23 -5.98
CA VAL A 301 15.20 -6.33 -6.96
C VAL A 301 16.20 -6.04 -8.08
N THR A 302 16.29 -4.78 -8.51
CA THR A 302 17.28 -4.34 -9.51
C THR A 302 18.71 -4.45 -8.99
N GLY A 303 18.99 -4.01 -7.76
CA GLY A 303 20.33 -4.12 -7.18
C GLY A 303 20.74 -5.54 -6.74
N ALA A 304 19.78 -6.49 -6.70
CA ALA A 304 20.02 -7.91 -6.50
C ALA A 304 20.34 -8.65 -7.82
N ASP A 305 20.64 -7.94 -8.91
CA ASP A 305 21.00 -8.51 -10.20
C ASP A 305 22.16 -9.53 -10.08
N PRO A 306 21.98 -10.79 -10.53
CA PRO A 306 23.07 -11.77 -10.60
C PRO A 306 24.13 -11.42 -11.68
N LYS A 307 23.82 -10.52 -12.62
CA LYS A 307 24.75 -9.98 -13.62
C LYS A 307 25.28 -8.63 -13.16
N GLU A 308 26.49 -8.26 -13.61
CA GLU A 308 27.12 -7.00 -13.20
C GLU A 308 26.41 -5.78 -13.81
N LEU A 309 25.33 -5.31 -13.16
CA LEU A 309 24.75 -4.00 -13.42
C LEU A 309 25.85 -2.94 -13.23
N LYS A 310 26.20 -2.27 -14.32
CA LYS A 310 27.20 -1.20 -14.33
C LYS A 310 26.56 0.10 -13.84
N THR A 311 26.79 0.41 -12.57
CA THR A 311 26.22 1.59 -11.92
C THR A 311 27.14 2.81 -11.97
N ASP A 312 28.38 2.64 -12.45
CA ASP A 312 29.49 3.59 -12.35
C ASP A 312 30.02 4.13 -13.69
N GLU A 313 29.55 3.63 -14.84
CA GLU A 313 30.10 3.95 -16.16
C GLU A 313 29.23 4.89 -17.04
N ALA A 314 27.91 4.86 -16.91
CA ALA A 314 27.01 5.76 -17.66
C ALA A 314 25.77 6.11 -16.81
N SER A 315 25.37 7.38 -16.81
CA SER A 315 24.18 7.85 -16.12
C SER A 315 23.18 8.46 -17.10
N CYS A 316 21.93 7.98 -17.06
CA CYS A 316 20.81 8.65 -17.69
C CYS A 316 20.09 9.51 -16.64
N LEU A 317 19.59 10.69 -17.01
CA LEU A 317 18.79 11.51 -16.11
C LEU A 317 17.61 10.74 -15.50
N SER A 318 17.02 9.80 -16.25
CA SER A 318 15.90 8.99 -15.77
C SER A 318 16.28 7.99 -14.69
N MET A 319 17.56 7.79 -14.39
CA MET A 319 17.99 7.03 -13.20
C MET A 319 18.08 7.88 -11.93
N VAL A 320 18.06 9.20 -12.05
CA VAL A 320 18.30 10.13 -10.93
C VAL A 320 17.12 11.06 -10.67
N LEU A 321 16.55 11.65 -11.71
CA LEU A 321 15.46 12.61 -11.57
C LEU A 321 14.18 12.02 -10.95
N PRO A 322 13.78 10.75 -11.24
CA PRO A 322 12.71 10.10 -10.50
C PRO A 322 12.93 10.03 -8.99
N LEU A 323 14.19 9.85 -8.55
CA LEU A 323 14.54 9.87 -7.12
C LEU A 323 14.28 11.26 -6.52
N PHE A 324 14.67 12.34 -7.21
CA PHE A 324 14.39 13.70 -6.75
C PHE A 324 12.90 13.99 -6.63
N PHE A 325 12.10 13.47 -7.55
CA PHE A 325 10.64 13.58 -7.45
C PHE A 325 10.10 12.87 -6.20
N LYS A 326 10.51 11.62 -5.96
CA LYS A 326 10.14 10.87 -4.75
C LYS A 326 10.48 11.64 -3.47
N PHE A 327 11.70 12.20 -3.37
CA PHE A 327 12.10 13.06 -2.26
C PHE A 327 11.21 14.30 -2.10
N TYR A 328 10.83 14.94 -3.22
CA TYR A 328 9.94 16.10 -3.20
C TYR A 328 8.53 15.74 -2.74
N GLN A 329 8.03 14.53 -3.07
CA GLN A 329 6.69 14.07 -2.67
C GLN A 329 6.56 13.80 -1.16
N MET A 330 7.64 13.41 -0.49
CA MET A 330 7.62 13.11 0.95
C MET A 330 7.09 14.27 1.82
N GLN A 331 7.12 15.50 1.29
CA GLN A 331 6.52 16.67 1.91
C GLN A 331 5.05 16.52 2.30
N TRP A 332 4.32 15.58 1.70
CA TRP A 332 2.90 15.36 1.96
C TRP A 332 2.63 14.47 3.17
N VAL A 333 3.63 13.70 3.59
CA VAL A 333 3.50 12.63 4.57
C VAL A 333 4.51 12.70 5.71
N ASN A 334 5.51 13.58 5.61
CA ASN A 334 6.53 13.77 6.64
C ASN A 334 6.88 15.26 6.82
N LEU A 335 6.78 15.77 8.05
CA LEU A 335 7.09 17.17 8.33
C LEU A 335 8.57 17.49 8.09
N GLY A 336 9.47 16.53 8.34
CA GLY A 336 10.91 16.66 8.10
C GLY A 336 11.30 16.86 6.63
N ASP A 337 10.43 16.48 5.69
CA ASP A 337 10.63 16.72 4.26
C ASP A 337 9.90 17.98 3.76
N PHE A 338 8.93 18.48 4.54
CA PHE A 338 8.20 19.71 4.24
C PHE A 338 8.90 20.97 4.72
N LEU A 339 9.48 20.95 5.93
CA LEU A 339 10.12 22.10 6.59
C LEU A 339 11.64 22.14 6.39
N ALA A 340 12.22 23.32 6.55
CA ALA A 340 13.66 23.55 6.47
C ALA A 340 14.42 22.98 7.69
N PRO A 341 15.62 22.39 7.52
CA PRO A 341 16.26 22.07 6.25
C PRO A 341 15.64 20.84 5.59
N SER A 342 15.38 20.86 4.27
CA SER A 342 14.92 19.68 3.53
C SER A 342 15.36 19.69 2.06
N PHE A 343 15.23 18.53 1.39
CA PHE A 343 15.42 18.45 -0.06
C PHE A 343 14.48 19.40 -0.81
N LYS A 344 13.20 19.41 -0.42
CA LYS A 344 12.18 20.29 -0.98
C LYS A 344 12.61 21.75 -0.90
N GLU A 345 13.03 22.23 0.27
CA GLU A 345 13.49 23.61 0.45
C GLU A 345 14.62 23.95 -0.52
N ARG A 346 15.60 23.04 -0.66
CA ARG A 346 16.74 23.25 -1.55
C ARG A 346 16.30 23.41 -3.00
N ILE A 347 15.35 22.60 -3.46
CA ILE A 347 14.81 22.66 -4.82
C ILE A 347 13.92 23.89 -5.03
N ASP A 348 13.12 24.27 -4.02
CA ASP A 348 12.31 25.48 -4.08
C ASP A 348 13.19 26.74 -4.17
N GLN A 349 14.30 26.80 -3.41
CA GLN A 349 15.28 27.88 -3.51
C GLN A 349 15.95 27.93 -4.89
N LEU A 350 16.32 26.77 -5.44
CA LEU A 350 16.90 26.67 -6.78
C LEU A 350 15.92 27.19 -7.85
N THR A 351 14.65 26.77 -7.74
CA THR A 351 13.56 27.16 -8.63
C THR A 351 13.25 28.65 -8.52
N HIS A 352 13.18 29.19 -7.30
CA HIS A 352 12.93 30.61 -7.06
C HIS A 352 13.97 31.52 -7.70
N HIS A 353 15.24 31.08 -7.73
CA HIS A 353 16.32 31.81 -8.40
C HIS A 353 16.38 31.57 -9.91
N GLY A 354 15.42 30.84 -10.50
CA GLY A 354 15.36 30.56 -11.93
C GLY A 354 16.46 29.64 -12.44
N ASN A 355 16.98 28.75 -11.58
CA ASN A 355 18.13 27.87 -11.88
C ASN A 355 17.74 26.37 -11.86
N PHE A 356 16.46 26.04 -12.06
CA PHE A 356 16.00 24.64 -11.96
C PHE A 356 16.66 23.74 -13.02
N GLU A 357 16.98 24.31 -14.18
CA GLU A 357 17.64 23.65 -15.30
C GLU A 357 19.01 23.06 -14.97
N ILE A 358 19.66 23.53 -13.90
CA ILE A 358 20.90 22.94 -13.36
C ILE A 358 20.75 21.44 -13.08
N LEU A 359 19.55 20.96 -12.75
CA LEU A 359 19.32 19.53 -12.50
C LEU A 359 19.50 18.66 -13.74
N TYR A 360 19.36 19.23 -14.94
CA TYR A 360 19.48 18.55 -16.23
C TYR A 360 20.46 19.23 -17.20
N ASP A 361 21.26 20.18 -16.72
CA ASP A 361 22.42 20.73 -17.41
C ASP A 361 23.68 19.96 -16.96
N ASN A 362 24.37 19.33 -17.91
CA ASN A 362 25.60 18.56 -17.64
C ASN A 362 26.89 19.38 -17.77
N SER A 363 26.79 20.69 -18.02
CA SER A 363 27.92 21.61 -18.14
C SER A 363 28.82 21.66 -16.88
N ASP A 364 30.06 22.14 -17.08
CA ASP A 364 30.99 22.41 -15.99
C ASP A 364 30.53 23.60 -15.13
N GLU A 365 29.81 24.56 -15.72
CA GLU A 365 29.22 25.71 -15.02
C GLU A 365 28.18 25.28 -13.96
N ALA A 366 27.32 24.32 -14.31
CA ALA A 366 26.29 23.79 -13.40
C ALA A 366 26.84 22.81 -12.34
N LYS A 367 28.06 22.28 -12.54
CA LYS A 367 28.67 21.22 -11.71
C LYS A 367 28.74 21.56 -10.23
N ALA A 368 29.17 22.78 -9.89
CA ALA A 368 29.31 23.19 -8.50
C ALA A 368 27.98 23.15 -7.73
N THR A 369 26.86 23.41 -8.40
CA THR A 369 25.54 23.34 -7.78
C THR A 369 25.03 21.90 -7.70
N ARG A 370 25.27 21.07 -8.71
CA ARG A 370 24.95 19.62 -8.66
C ARG A 370 25.70 18.93 -7.51
N VAL A 371 27.00 19.20 -7.35
CA VAL A 371 27.82 18.70 -6.23
C VAL A 371 27.25 19.13 -4.88
N LYS A 372 26.83 20.39 -4.71
CA LYS A 372 26.20 20.85 -3.45
C LYS A 372 24.90 20.12 -3.13
N ILE A 373 24.14 19.70 -4.14
CA ILE A 373 22.91 18.91 -3.95
C ILE A 373 23.29 17.47 -3.61
N PHE A 374 24.24 16.87 -4.32
CA PHE A 374 24.77 15.53 -4.04
C PHE A 374 25.32 15.41 -2.61
N ASP A 375 26.06 16.41 -2.14
CA ASP A 375 26.64 16.45 -0.79
C ASP A 375 25.59 16.45 0.34
N LEU A 376 24.31 16.67 0.03
CA LEU A 376 23.23 16.50 1.00
C LEU A 376 22.98 15.03 1.34
N PHE A 377 23.25 14.10 0.41
CA PHE A 377 22.88 12.70 0.54
C PHE A 377 23.91 11.90 1.34
N ARG A 378 23.41 10.95 2.12
CA ARG A 378 24.23 10.00 2.87
C ARG A 378 24.85 9.00 1.92
N ASN A 379 26.15 8.77 2.08
CA ASN A 379 26.86 7.75 1.33
C ASN A 379 26.54 6.36 1.90
N PRO A 380 25.92 5.45 1.13
CA PRO A 380 25.57 4.11 1.61
C PRO A 380 26.80 3.22 1.83
N ARG A 381 28.01 3.66 1.49
CA ARG A 381 29.25 2.99 1.91
C ARG A 381 29.49 3.12 3.41
N TYR A 382 28.81 4.05 4.10
CA TYR A 382 28.90 4.26 5.55
C TYR A 382 30.33 4.48 6.07
N ASP A 383 31.11 5.29 5.34
CA ASP A 383 32.30 5.90 5.94
C ASP A 383 31.89 6.71 7.16
N TYR A 384 32.58 6.49 8.29
CA TYR A 384 32.19 7.11 9.55
C TYR A 384 32.23 8.63 9.39
N ILE A 385 31.06 9.22 9.51
CA ILE A 385 30.83 10.66 9.57
C ILE A 385 30.18 10.91 10.92
N ASN A 386 30.66 11.95 11.62
CA ASN A 386 30.17 12.33 12.95
C ASN A 386 28.77 12.96 12.86
N GLU A 387 27.79 12.30 12.23
CA GLU A 387 26.38 12.71 12.19
C GLU A 387 25.72 12.58 13.57
N GLY A 388 24.56 13.21 13.74
CA GLY A 388 23.80 13.09 14.99
C GLY A 388 23.40 11.64 15.25
N ILE A 389 23.51 11.18 16.49
CA ILE A 389 23.09 9.82 16.85
C ILE A 389 21.59 9.76 17.13
N ILE A 390 20.98 8.61 16.91
CA ILE A 390 19.64 8.31 17.43
C ILE A 390 19.83 7.57 18.78
N PRO A 391 19.46 8.16 19.93
CA PRO A 391 19.70 7.53 21.22
C PRO A 391 18.79 6.32 21.45
N SER A 392 19.25 5.35 22.24
CA SER A 392 18.37 4.34 22.82
C SER A 392 17.43 4.98 23.85
N LYS A 393 16.25 4.38 24.05
CA LYS A 393 15.35 4.70 25.17
C LYS A 393 16.01 4.47 26.54
N ASP A 394 17.00 3.59 26.61
CA ASP A 394 17.74 3.27 27.84
C ASP A 394 18.81 4.35 28.03
N VAL A 395 18.37 5.48 28.59
CA VAL A 395 19.20 6.68 28.73
C VAL A 395 20.30 6.48 29.77
N THR A 396 21.48 7.03 29.49
CA THR A 396 22.56 7.20 30.45
C THR A 396 22.74 8.70 30.68
N ASP A 397 22.69 9.14 31.94
CA ASP A 397 22.88 10.54 32.33
C ASP A 397 24.38 10.91 32.22
N PHE A 398 24.82 11.06 30.98
CA PHE A 398 26.19 11.33 30.62
C PHE A 398 26.23 12.34 29.47
N ASP A 399 26.70 13.54 29.76
CA ASP A 399 27.00 14.55 28.74
C ASP A 399 28.32 14.18 28.06
N ALA A 400 28.24 13.32 27.05
CA ALA A 400 29.34 13.08 26.13
C ALA A 400 29.55 14.32 25.25
N ILE A 401 30.24 15.33 25.76
CA ILE A 401 30.68 16.47 24.94
C ILE A 401 31.86 15.99 24.07
N GLY A 402 31.53 15.43 22.91
CA GLY A 402 32.45 15.22 21.80
C GLY A 402 32.47 16.39 20.83
N ILE A 403 33.15 16.20 19.69
CA ILE A 403 33.08 17.11 18.53
C ILE A 403 31.60 17.28 18.14
N PRO A 404 31.09 18.51 17.95
CA PRO A 404 29.72 18.72 17.51
C PRO A 404 29.41 17.90 16.26
N PRO A 405 28.20 17.31 16.16
CA PRO A 405 27.86 16.53 14.99
C PRO A 405 27.88 17.39 13.73
N LEU A 406 28.30 16.78 12.62
CA LEU A 406 28.14 17.36 11.29
C LEU A 406 26.64 17.48 10.96
N PRO A 407 26.26 18.40 10.05
CA PRO A 407 24.88 18.50 9.58
C PRO A 407 24.37 17.15 9.08
N GLN A 408 23.15 16.81 9.50
CA GLN A 408 22.50 15.56 9.13
C GLN A 408 22.32 15.48 7.61
N LYS A 409 22.68 14.34 7.04
CA LYS A 409 22.51 13.99 5.63
C LYS A 409 21.11 13.45 5.35
N LEU A 410 20.68 13.60 4.11
CA LEU A 410 19.45 13.04 3.59
C LEU A 410 19.62 11.55 3.24
N PRO A 411 18.54 10.76 3.34
CA PRO A 411 17.23 11.13 3.88
C PRO A 411 17.23 11.11 5.43
N TYR A 412 16.30 11.83 6.08
CA TYR A 412 16.15 11.85 7.55
C TYR A 412 15.32 10.67 8.06
N TYR A 413 15.70 9.47 7.64
CA TYR A 413 14.96 8.24 7.92
C TYR A 413 15.85 7.25 8.65
N VAL A 414 15.21 6.36 9.41
CA VAL A 414 15.90 5.36 10.21
C VAL A 414 16.40 4.21 9.33
N GLY A 415 17.63 3.76 9.57
CA GLY A 415 18.28 2.67 8.86
C GLY A 415 18.30 1.34 9.62
N ASP A 416 18.77 0.29 8.96
CA ASP A 416 18.85 -1.09 9.50
C ASP A 416 19.63 -1.20 10.83
N GLY A 417 20.54 -0.26 11.10
CA GLY A 417 21.41 -0.25 12.27
C GLY A 417 20.86 0.50 13.49
N ILE A 418 19.56 0.79 13.55
CA ILE A 418 18.93 1.57 14.64
C ILE A 418 19.29 1.09 16.04
N ASN A 419 19.47 -0.23 16.23
CA ASN A 419 19.81 -0.83 17.53
C ASN A 419 21.17 -0.36 18.10
N TYR A 420 22.01 0.31 17.31
CA TYR A 420 23.39 0.64 17.64
C TYR A 420 23.65 2.16 17.67
N PRO A 421 23.35 2.86 18.79
CA PRO A 421 23.72 4.27 18.98
C PRO A 421 25.17 4.58 18.60
N GLY A 422 25.38 5.50 17.66
CA GLY A 422 26.70 5.87 17.13
C GLY A 422 27.12 5.13 15.87
N SER A 423 26.38 4.10 15.45
CA SER A 423 26.56 3.51 14.12
C SER A 423 26.14 4.49 13.02
N PRO A 424 26.91 4.62 11.93
CA PRO A 424 26.46 5.39 10.77
C PRO A 424 25.22 4.77 10.10
N ALA A 425 24.96 3.47 10.33
CA ALA A 425 23.80 2.75 9.79
C ALA A 425 22.51 2.93 10.61
N GLN A 426 22.51 3.72 11.68
CA GLN A 426 21.26 4.15 12.35
C GLN A 426 20.37 4.97 11.42
N TRP A 427 20.97 5.59 10.41
CA TRP A 427 20.28 6.40 9.42
C TRP A 427 20.28 5.71 8.08
N PHE A 428 19.15 5.79 7.40
CA PHE A 428 18.96 5.23 6.08
C PHE A 428 19.83 5.95 5.04
N ALA A 429 20.36 5.19 4.08
CA ALA A 429 20.97 5.72 2.88
C ALA A 429 20.30 5.05 1.69
N ILE A 430 20.12 5.78 0.58
CA ILE A 430 19.64 5.18 -0.67
C ILE A 430 20.58 4.03 -1.08
N PRO A 431 20.08 2.95 -1.70
CA PRO A 431 20.90 1.82 -2.09
C PRO A 431 22.13 2.25 -2.91
N PRO A 432 23.27 1.55 -2.76
CA PRO A 432 24.47 1.81 -3.54
C PRO A 432 24.26 2.05 -5.04
N MET A 433 23.40 1.27 -5.69
CA MET A 433 23.05 1.46 -7.09
C MET A 433 22.55 2.87 -7.41
N LEU A 434 21.63 3.40 -6.60
CA LEU A 434 21.06 4.73 -6.78
C LEU A 434 22.09 5.82 -6.44
N TYR A 435 22.92 5.59 -5.42
CA TYR A 435 23.96 6.52 -5.02
C TYR A 435 25.07 6.66 -6.08
N ASP A 436 25.51 5.54 -6.66
CA ASP A 436 26.53 5.54 -7.72
C ASP A 436 26.03 6.38 -8.93
N GLN A 437 24.76 6.24 -9.31
CA GLN A 437 24.13 7.04 -10.37
C GLN A 437 23.99 8.52 -10.00
N LEU A 438 23.60 8.82 -8.77
CA LEU A 438 23.57 10.19 -8.26
C LEU A 438 24.98 10.83 -8.26
N GLU A 439 26.02 10.05 -7.97
CA GLU A 439 27.40 10.50 -8.03
C GLU A 439 27.81 10.84 -9.48
N GLN A 440 27.47 10.00 -10.46
CA GLN A 440 27.71 10.29 -11.89
C GLN A 440 26.98 11.56 -12.35
N TRP A 441 25.72 11.73 -11.95
CA TRP A 441 24.95 12.96 -12.19
C TRP A 441 25.67 14.20 -11.63
N SER A 442 26.17 14.12 -10.39
CA SER A 442 26.88 15.24 -9.75
C SER A 442 28.14 15.65 -10.54
N LYS A 443 28.82 14.67 -11.15
CA LYS A 443 30.03 14.87 -11.95
C LYS A 443 29.74 15.46 -13.34
N GLY A 444 28.49 15.45 -13.79
CA GLY A 444 28.09 15.82 -15.16
C GLY A 444 28.16 14.65 -16.16
N ASN A 445 28.32 13.42 -15.68
CA ASN A 445 28.47 12.24 -16.52
C ASN A 445 27.10 11.67 -16.93
N PHE A 446 26.25 12.51 -17.52
CA PHE A 446 24.91 12.11 -17.95
C PHE A 446 24.49 12.77 -19.26
N THR A 447 23.47 12.18 -19.88
CA THR A 447 22.85 12.66 -21.12
C THR A 447 21.46 13.25 -20.86
N THR A 448 21.18 14.39 -21.49
CA THR A 448 19.87 15.06 -21.45
C THR A 448 19.18 14.90 -22.80
N SER A 449 17.98 14.32 -22.81
CA SER A 449 17.17 14.16 -24.03
C SER A 449 16.53 15.48 -24.44
N THR A 450 16.52 15.80 -25.74
CA THR A 450 15.79 16.97 -26.27
C THR A 450 14.30 16.88 -25.97
N LYS A 451 13.70 15.68 -26.02
CA LYS A 451 12.28 15.46 -25.68
C LYS A 451 11.96 15.90 -24.24
N PHE A 452 12.88 15.60 -23.32
CA PHE A 452 12.75 16.01 -21.93
C PHE A 452 12.83 17.54 -21.79
N ILE A 453 13.81 18.18 -22.43
CA ILE A 453 13.96 19.64 -22.41
C ILE A 453 12.71 20.33 -22.98
N ASP A 454 12.19 19.85 -24.10
CA ASP A 454 10.99 20.39 -24.73
C ASP A 454 9.78 20.27 -23.78
N PHE A 455 9.59 19.10 -23.14
CA PHE A 455 8.51 18.92 -22.16
C PHE A 455 8.64 19.90 -20.99
N MET A 456 9.84 20.06 -20.45
CA MET A 456 10.10 20.96 -19.32
C MET A 456 9.84 22.43 -19.67
N ASN A 457 10.04 22.85 -20.92
CA ASN A 457 9.83 24.24 -21.36
C ASN A 457 8.37 24.59 -21.70
N PHE A 458 7.56 23.62 -22.14
CA PHE A 458 6.24 23.87 -22.74
C PHE A 458 5.04 23.33 -21.92
N SER A 459 5.17 23.16 -20.60
CA SER A 459 4.07 22.71 -19.71
C SER A 459 3.33 23.87 -19.01
N ASP A 460 2.01 23.72 -18.84
CA ASP A 460 1.11 24.64 -18.10
C ASP A 460 1.20 24.51 -16.57
N GLU A 461 1.83 23.44 -16.07
CA GLU A 461 2.13 23.29 -14.65
C GLU A 461 3.22 24.28 -14.26
N LYS A 462 3.16 25.00 -13.15
CA LYS A 462 4.17 26.02 -12.79
C LYS A 462 5.31 25.45 -11.94
N ASN A 463 5.06 24.38 -11.20
CA ASN A 463 6.06 23.72 -10.39
C ASN A 463 6.88 22.74 -11.25
N PRO A 464 8.18 22.99 -11.47
CA PRO A 464 8.98 22.16 -12.34
C PRO A 464 9.25 20.75 -11.79
N MET A 465 9.16 20.53 -10.47
CA MET A 465 9.21 19.17 -9.92
C MET A 465 7.94 18.37 -10.25
N ILE A 466 6.78 19.01 -10.30
CA ILE A 466 5.53 18.35 -10.72
C ILE A 466 5.59 18.01 -12.22
N ARG A 467 6.08 18.94 -13.06
CA ARG A 467 6.35 18.66 -14.49
C ARG A 467 7.25 17.43 -14.68
N LEU A 468 8.30 17.31 -13.87
CA LEU A 468 9.21 16.17 -13.92
C LEU A 468 8.49 14.86 -13.59
N GLY A 469 7.61 14.85 -12.59
CA GLY A 469 6.75 13.70 -12.28
C GLY A 469 5.79 13.35 -13.43
N GLU A 470 5.14 14.35 -14.03
CA GLU A 470 4.25 14.17 -15.19
C GLU A 470 4.98 13.59 -16.41
N TYR A 471 6.22 14.02 -16.65
CA TYR A 471 7.05 13.50 -17.75
C TYR A 471 7.28 11.99 -17.60
N TYR A 472 7.77 11.54 -16.43
CA TYR A 472 8.07 10.12 -16.23
C TYR A 472 6.80 9.26 -16.08
N GLN A 473 5.71 9.81 -15.54
CA GLN A 473 4.41 9.16 -15.60
C GLN A 473 4.01 8.89 -17.06
N LYS A 474 4.13 9.89 -17.93
CA LYS A 474 3.81 9.75 -19.36
C LYS A 474 4.71 8.72 -20.05
N ASP A 475 5.99 8.68 -19.68
CA ASP A 475 6.93 7.66 -20.16
C ASP A 475 6.49 6.23 -19.79
N PHE A 476 6.01 6.00 -18.57
CA PHE A 476 5.45 4.69 -18.20
C PHE A 476 4.15 4.37 -18.94
N LEU A 477 3.25 5.34 -19.08
CA LEU A 477 1.99 5.17 -19.81
C LEU A 477 2.24 4.84 -21.28
N ASN A 478 3.19 5.51 -21.93
CA ASN A 478 3.58 5.23 -23.31
C ASN A 478 4.17 3.82 -23.44
N ALA A 479 5.09 3.44 -22.56
CA ALA A 479 5.70 2.12 -22.59
C ALA A 479 4.68 0.98 -22.37
N ALA A 480 3.64 1.22 -21.58
CA ALA A 480 2.56 0.27 -21.33
C ALA A 480 1.68 -0.02 -22.56
N THR A 481 1.75 0.80 -23.61
CA THR A 481 1.04 0.53 -24.88
C THR A 481 1.66 -0.62 -25.69
N ASP A 482 2.93 -0.98 -25.42
CA ASP A 482 3.57 -2.14 -26.01
C ASP A 482 3.17 -3.42 -25.24
N PRO A 483 2.46 -4.37 -25.88
CA PRO A 483 2.00 -5.60 -25.21
C PRO A 483 3.14 -6.47 -24.67
N LYS A 484 4.38 -6.30 -25.18
CA LYS A 484 5.57 -7.00 -24.69
C LYS A 484 6.14 -6.38 -23.41
N LYS A 485 5.92 -5.09 -23.20
CA LYS A 485 6.41 -4.34 -22.02
C LYS A 485 5.39 -4.30 -20.89
N ALA A 486 4.10 -4.22 -21.23
CA ALA A 486 2.99 -4.19 -20.28
C ALA A 486 3.10 -5.21 -19.11
N PRO A 487 3.37 -6.51 -19.34
CA PRO A 487 3.50 -7.48 -18.24
C PRO A 487 4.68 -7.22 -17.30
N LEU A 488 5.81 -6.73 -17.82
CA LEU A 488 6.99 -6.40 -17.00
C LEU A 488 6.77 -5.08 -16.24
N LEU A 489 6.08 -4.11 -16.86
CA LEU A 489 5.64 -2.88 -16.23
C LEU A 489 4.65 -3.15 -15.10
N MET A 490 3.80 -4.17 -15.22
CA MET A 490 2.87 -4.57 -14.18
C MET A 490 3.59 -5.08 -12.93
N THR A 491 4.59 -5.96 -13.10
CA THR A 491 5.45 -6.38 -11.98
C THR A 491 6.16 -5.17 -11.36
N ARG A 492 6.73 -4.29 -12.18
CA ARG A 492 7.38 -3.06 -11.71
C ARG A 492 6.42 -2.15 -10.94
N ALA A 493 5.21 -1.94 -11.45
CA ALA A 493 4.20 -1.07 -10.85
C ALA A 493 3.85 -1.51 -9.44
N VAL A 494 3.67 -2.82 -9.23
CA VAL A 494 3.45 -3.40 -7.91
C VAL A 494 4.65 -3.12 -7.00
N LEU A 495 5.87 -3.50 -7.43
CA LEU A 495 7.08 -3.39 -6.61
C LEU A 495 7.53 -1.94 -6.33
N GLU A 496 7.15 -0.97 -7.17
CA GLU A 496 7.42 0.45 -6.93
C GLU A 496 6.56 1.07 -5.82
N THR A 497 5.46 0.41 -5.43
CA THR A 497 4.63 0.83 -4.29
C THR A 497 5.09 0.26 -2.95
N LEU A 498 6.09 -0.63 -2.94
CA LEU A 498 6.58 -1.30 -1.73
C LEU A 498 7.88 -0.68 -1.25
N TYR A 499 8.10 -0.68 0.07
CA TYR A 499 9.32 -0.15 0.65
C TYR A 499 10.56 -1.01 0.35
N GLY A 500 11.63 -0.35 -0.07
CA GLY A 500 12.95 -0.92 -0.36
C GLY A 500 14.01 -0.61 0.69
N GLY A 501 13.65 -0.65 1.97
CA GLY A 501 14.53 -0.38 3.12
C GLY A 501 14.34 1.01 3.75
N GLY A 502 14.82 1.27 4.98
CA GLY A 502 15.54 0.34 5.88
C GLY A 502 14.67 -0.85 6.34
N PHE A 503 15.29 -1.94 6.78
CA PHE A 503 14.57 -3.17 7.15
C PHE A 503 14.62 -3.43 8.66
N HIS A 504 13.55 -3.00 9.34
CA HIS A 504 13.34 -3.24 10.78
C HIS A 504 11.85 -3.45 11.20
N PRO A 505 11.13 -4.46 10.68
CA PRO A 505 11.45 -5.29 9.53
C PRO A 505 11.17 -4.63 8.17
N GLY A 506 10.33 -3.61 8.11
CA GLY A 506 9.79 -3.02 6.89
C GLY A 506 8.27 -2.85 7.00
N VAL A 507 7.59 -2.59 5.88
CA VAL A 507 6.11 -2.50 5.85
C VAL A 507 5.49 -3.79 5.30
N GLU A 508 5.76 -4.11 4.03
CA GLU A 508 5.14 -5.26 3.36
C GLU A 508 6.01 -6.52 3.40
N LEU A 509 7.29 -6.35 3.09
CA LEU A 509 8.30 -7.40 2.95
C LEU A 509 9.63 -6.91 3.55
N THR A 510 10.63 -7.79 3.65
CA THR A 510 11.89 -7.48 4.35
C THR A 510 13.15 -7.98 3.62
N TRP A 511 14.28 -7.96 4.33
CA TRP A 511 15.64 -8.11 3.83
C TRP A 511 15.89 -9.29 2.89
N PRO A 512 15.26 -10.48 2.96
CA PRO A 512 15.53 -11.55 2.00
C PRO A 512 15.35 -11.08 0.55
N MET A 513 14.40 -10.17 0.30
CA MET A 513 14.12 -9.63 -1.05
C MET A 513 15.33 -8.90 -1.67
N ARG A 514 16.35 -8.49 -0.91
CA ARG A 514 17.56 -7.86 -1.46
C ARG A 514 18.66 -8.85 -1.88
N HIS A 515 18.35 -10.16 -1.85
CA HIS A 515 19.28 -11.26 -2.17
C HIS A 515 18.90 -11.97 -3.47
N ALA A 516 19.90 -12.28 -4.30
CA ALA A 516 19.70 -12.95 -5.57
C ALA A 516 19.09 -14.36 -5.41
N GLN A 517 19.36 -15.04 -4.31
CA GLN A 517 18.88 -16.39 -3.99
C GLN A 517 17.35 -16.47 -3.90
N MET A 518 16.66 -15.36 -3.63
CA MET A 518 15.19 -15.31 -3.64
C MET A 518 14.59 -15.55 -5.03
N TYR A 519 15.39 -15.40 -6.09
CA TYR A 519 14.91 -15.36 -7.46
C TYR A 519 15.49 -16.51 -8.29
N CYS A 520 14.63 -17.29 -8.95
CA CYS A 520 15.10 -18.23 -9.98
C CYS A 520 15.40 -17.49 -11.30
N GLU A 521 14.83 -16.31 -11.50
CA GLU A 521 15.13 -15.42 -12.62
C GLU A 521 15.04 -13.96 -12.16
N ASN A 522 16.07 -13.19 -12.45
CA ASN A 522 16.11 -11.75 -12.20
C ASN A 522 17.00 -11.10 -13.28
N THR A 523 16.46 -10.88 -14.47
CA THR A 523 17.27 -10.54 -15.66
C THR A 523 16.67 -9.39 -16.47
N PRO A 524 17.47 -8.44 -16.97
CA PRO A 524 16.99 -7.43 -17.90
C PRO A 524 16.43 -8.06 -19.17
N THR A 525 15.19 -7.70 -19.52
CA THR A 525 14.50 -8.10 -20.76
C THR A 525 14.53 -6.97 -21.77
N PHE A 526 14.27 -5.74 -21.31
CA PHE A 526 14.47 -4.52 -22.09
C PHE A 526 15.48 -3.66 -21.33
N ASP A 527 16.54 -3.25 -22.01
CA ASP A 527 17.51 -2.30 -21.49
C ASP A 527 16.93 -0.89 -21.32
N SER A 528 15.77 -0.60 -21.91
CA SER A 528 15.18 0.75 -21.89
C SER A 528 13.65 0.68 -21.79
N VAL A 529 13.06 1.50 -20.92
CA VAL A 529 11.59 1.59 -20.79
C VAL A 529 10.97 2.19 -22.05
N ASN A 530 11.50 3.30 -22.57
CA ASN A 530 10.96 3.94 -23.79
C ASN A 530 11.82 3.77 -25.05
N GLY A 531 13.01 3.17 -24.95
CA GLY A 531 13.92 3.02 -26.09
C GLY A 531 14.67 4.31 -26.45
N ASP A 532 14.60 5.35 -25.61
CA ASP A 532 15.23 6.64 -25.85
C ASP A 532 16.75 6.60 -25.61
N GLN A 533 17.18 5.91 -24.54
CA GLN A 533 18.57 5.71 -24.15
C GLN A 533 18.76 4.34 -23.50
N GLU A 534 19.97 3.78 -23.60
CA GLU A 534 20.34 2.54 -22.90
C GLU A 534 20.20 2.75 -21.38
N TYR A 535 19.59 1.77 -20.70
CA TYR A 535 19.29 1.78 -19.26
C TYR A 535 18.31 2.85 -18.78
N ASP A 536 17.57 3.52 -19.67
CA ASP A 536 16.48 4.43 -19.30
C ASP A 536 15.57 3.81 -18.23
N LEU A 537 15.40 4.52 -17.11
CA LEU A 537 14.60 4.10 -15.95
C LEU A 537 15.00 2.73 -15.38
N PHE A 538 16.27 2.31 -15.51
CA PHE A 538 16.76 0.96 -15.17
C PHE A 538 16.15 -0.18 -16.01
N GLY A 539 15.55 0.14 -17.16
CA GLY A 539 14.94 -0.84 -18.05
C GLY A 539 13.77 -1.61 -17.44
N LEU A 540 13.46 -2.76 -18.04
CA LEU A 540 12.42 -3.70 -17.60
C LEU A 540 13.02 -5.09 -17.47
N ARG A 541 12.63 -5.80 -16.40
CA ARG A 541 13.28 -7.04 -15.99
C ARG A 541 12.24 -8.13 -15.78
N GLU A 542 12.58 -9.34 -16.20
CA GLU A 542 11.86 -10.54 -15.76
C GLU A 542 12.31 -10.89 -14.35
N VAL A 543 11.36 -11.05 -13.45
CA VAL A 543 11.59 -11.34 -12.03
C VAL A 543 10.73 -12.53 -11.65
N ARG A 544 11.31 -13.63 -11.15
CA ARG A 544 10.60 -14.84 -10.73
C ARG A 544 11.14 -15.31 -9.39
N ILE A 545 10.24 -15.45 -8.43
CA ILE A 545 10.55 -16.03 -7.12
C ILE A 545 11.02 -17.47 -7.30
N ASN A 546 12.05 -17.86 -6.56
CA ASN A 546 12.56 -19.24 -6.51
C ASN A 546 11.61 -20.16 -5.75
N SER A 547 10.36 -20.28 -6.23
CA SER A 547 9.33 -21.08 -5.58
C SER A 547 9.68 -22.57 -5.63
N ALA A 548 9.61 -23.26 -4.49
CA ALA A 548 9.82 -24.70 -4.40
C ALA A 548 8.86 -25.47 -5.32
N SER A 549 9.28 -26.62 -5.86
CA SER A 549 8.32 -27.55 -6.48
C SER A 549 7.39 -28.13 -5.42
N LYS A 550 6.29 -28.77 -5.83
CA LYS A 550 5.35 -29.35 -4.87
C LYS A 550 6.02 -30.42 -3.98
N GLU A 551 6.87 -31.23 -4.58
CA GLU A 551 7.62 -32.29 -3.89
C GLU A 551 8.60 -31.70 -2.86
N VAL A 552 9.36 -30.68 -3.26
CA VAL A 552 10.29 -30.00 -2.36
C VAL A 552 9.55 -29.28 -1.24
N GLN A 553 8.44 -28.60 -1.56
CA GLN A 553 7.60 -27.92 -0.57
C GLN A 553 7.13 -28.87 0.52
N ASP A 554 6.64 -30.06 0.16
CA ASP A 554 6.13 -31.03 1.14
C ASP A 554 7.22 -31.49 2.14
N GLU A 555 8.49 -31.43 1.75
CA GLU A 555 9.63 -31.72 2.63
C GLU A 555 10.02 -30.54 3.53
N ILE A 556 9.99 -29.31 3.01
CA ILE A 556 10.62 -28.15 3.67
C ILE A 556 9.63 -27.17 4.31
N PHE A 557 8.31 -27.34 4.11
CA PHE A 557 7.30 -26.34 4.48
C PHE A 557 7.34 -25.90 5.96
N PHE A 558 7.72 -26.82 6.86
CA PHE A 558 7.81 -26.58 8.31
C PHE A 558 9.25 -26.56 8.83
N ASN A 559 10.25 -26.37 7.96
CA ASN A 559 11.63 -26.30 8.40
C ASN A 559 11.87 -25.03 9.25
N ASP A 560 12.70 -25.20 10.27
CA ASP A 560 13.28 -24.13 11.07
C ASP A 560 14.76 -24.48 11.38
N PHE A 561 15.47 -23.57 12.03
CA PHE A 561 16.86 -23.71 12.47
C PHE A 561 16.96 -24.12 13.96
N GLY A 562 15.89 -24.68 14.54
CA GLY A 562 15.80 -24.98 15.97
C GLY A 562 15.49 -23.77 16.85
N PHE A 563 15.99 -23.74 18.08
CA PHE A 563 15.62 -22.73 19.08
C PHE A 563 16.11 -21.30 18.78
N LEU A 564 17.15 -21.17 17.95
CA LEU A 564 17.80 -19.90 17.67
C LEU A 564 18.24 -19.88 16.20
N MET A 565 17.80 -18.86 15.47
CA MET A 565 18.31 -18.56 14.13
C MET A 565 19.41 -17.51 14.21
N THR A 566 20.51 -17.72 13.49
CA THR A 566 21.69 -16.87 13.53
C THR A 566 22.11 -16.39 12.13
N PRO A 567 22.94 -15.34 12.02
CA PRO A 567 23.52 -14.95 10.73
C PRO A 567 24.31 -16.06 10.03
N GLU A 568 24.87 -17.01 10.80
CA GLU A 568 25.63 -18.13 10.24
C GLU A 568 24.72 -19.13 9.50
N ASP A 569 23.48 -19.32 9.95
CA ASP A 569 22.50 -20.19 9.29
C ASP A 569 22.06 -19.59 7.95
N VAL A 570 21.88 -18.26 7.91
CA VAL A 570 21.67 -17.55 6.65
C VAL A 570 22.89 -17.71 5.74
N ARG A 571 24.11 -17.49 6.23
CA ARG A 571 25.34 -17.64 5.43
C ARG A 571 25.46 -19.05 4.83
N LYS A 572 25.20 -20.10 5.61
CA LYS A 572 25.21 -21.50 5.13
C LYS A 572 24.13 -21.75 4.09
N SER A 573 22.91 -21.25 4.30
CA SER A 573 21.80 -21.42 3.36
C SER A 573 22.07 -20.79 1.98
N MET A 574 22.94 -19.78 1.90
CA MET A 574 23.30 -19.16 0.62
C MET A 574 24.07 -20.10 -0.32
N ASP A 575 24.70 -21.16 0.18
CA ASP A 575 25.31 -22.21 -0.64
C ASP A 575 24.24 -23.21 -1.08
N SER A 576 24.02 -23.32 -2.39
CA SER A 576 23.03 -24.24 -2.96
C SER A 576 23.29 -25.72 -2.69
N ASN A 577 24.49 -26.09 -2.26
CA ASN A 577 24.84 -27.46 -1.86
C ASN A 577 24.61 -27.74 -0.38
N ASN A 578 24.31 -26.71 0.42
CA ASN A 578 24.03 -26.86 1.83
C ASN A 578 22.58 -27.34 2.05
N PRO A 579 22.31 -28.30 2.96
CA PRO A 579 20.95 -28.70 3.29
C PRO A 579 20.04 -27.53 3.70
N GLU A 580 20.60 -26.48 4.31
CA GLU A 580 19.87 -25.29 4.75
C GLU A 580 19.44 -24.36 3.59
N HIS A 581 19.81 -24.67 2.34
CA HIS A 581 19.43 -23.91 1.16
C HIS A 581 17.90 -23.81 0.95
N TRP A 582 17.13 -24.67 1.60
CA TRP A 582 15.67 -24.60 1.63
C TRP A 582 15.14 -23.21 2.03
N LEU A 583 15.92 -22.40 2.78
CA LEU A 583 15.54 -21.03 3.13
C LEU A 583 15.21 -20.16 1.90
N TRP A 584 15.86 -20.44 0.77
CA TRP A 584 15.72 -19.72 -0.49
C TRP A 584 14.85 -20.46 -1.51
N GLN A 585 14.29 -21.62 -1.15
CA GLN A 585 13.30 -22.35 -1.94
C GLN A 585 11.92 -22.03 -1.39
N ILE A 586 11.30 -21.00 -1.95
CA ILE A 586 10.19 -20.30 -1.31
C ILE A 586 8.92 -21.15 -1.35
N THR A 587 8.32 -21.37 -0.18
CA THR A 587 7.02 -22.01 0.01
C THR A 587 5.98 -21.01 0.52
N PRO A 588 4.66 -21.29 0.44
CA PRO A 588 3.64 -20.36 0.91
C PRO A 588 3.90 -19.89 2.35
N GLY A 589 3.81 -18.58 2.59
CA GLY A 589 4.07 -17.93 3.88
C GLY A 589 5.53 -17.51 4.12
N ASP A 590 6.46 -17.84 3.22
CA ASP A 590 7.89 -17.56 3.44
C ASP A 590 8.30 -16.12 3.16
N LEU A 591 7.52 -15.34 2.40
CA LEU A 591 7.81 -13.91 2.19
C LEU A 591 7.40 -13.07 3.41
N THR A 592 6.29 -13.41 4.06
CA THR A 592 5.67 -12.59 5.12
C THR A 592 5.97 -13.05 6.55
N LYS A 593 6.48 -14.28 6.76
CA LYS A 593 6.77 -14.83 8.09
C LYS A 593 7.73 -14.00 8.96
N TRP A 594 8.55 -13.19 8.32
CA TRP A 594 9.55 -12.33 8.96
C TRP A 594 8.96 -11.07 9.59
N MET A 595 7.78 -10.63 9.11
CA MET A 595 7.18 -9.36 9.51
C MET A 595 6.60 -9.43 10.92
N GLY A 596 6.23 -8.28 11.48
CA GLY A 596 5.60 -8.20 12.80
C GLY A 596 4.29 -8.99 12.90
N ILE A 597 4.06 -9.59 14.07
CA ILE A 597 2.85 -10.31 14.45
C ILE A 597 2.26 -9.68 15.73
N PRO A 598 1.07 -9.07 15.67
CA PRO A 598 0.31 -8.75 14.47
C PRO A 598 0.93 -7.56 13.70
N TRP A 599 0.66 -7.45 12.39
CA TRP A 599 1.20 -6.36 11.56
C TRP A 599 0.81 -4.95 12.04
N GLN A 600 -0.31 -4.81 12.76
CA GLN A 600 -0.75 -3.53 13.31
C GLN A 600 0.20 -2.98 14.39
N SER A 601 0.87 -3.84 15.16
CA SER A 601 1.93 -3.39 16.09
C SER A 601 3.08 -2.73 15.35
N ASP A 602 3.49 -3.34 14.25
CA ASP A 602 4.57 -2.86 13.38
C ASP A 602 4.18 -1.49 12.79
N ALA A 603 2.97 -1.40 12.23
CA ALA A 603 2.42 -0.15 11.69
C ALA A 603 2.32 0.97 12.75
N GLY A 604 1.87 0.64 13.97
CA GLY A 604 1.82 1.59 15.09
C GLY A 604 3.19 2.03 15.59
N SER A 605 4.22 1.20 15.41
CA SER A 605 5.62 1.49 15.76
C SER A 605 6.40 2.22 14.67
N CYS A 606 6.02 2.03 13.41
CA CYS A 606 6.62 2.63 12.22
C CYS A 606 6.25 4.12 12.09
N GLN A 607 6.73 4.93 13.02
CA GLN A 607 6.42 6.36 13.11
C GLN A 607 7.70 7.19 13.36
N ALA A 608 7.56 8.36 13.96
CA ALA A 608 8.69 9.23 14.31
C ALA A 608 9.58 8.62 15.42
N VAL A 609 10.89 8.76 15.29
CA VAL A 609 11.88 8.38 16.32
C VAL A 609 12.54 9.63 16.87
N TRP A 610 12.08 10.09 18.03
CA TRP A 610 12.49 11.37 18.60
C TRP A 610 13.94 11.38 19.08
N THR A 611 14.66 12.45 18.76
CA THR A 611 16.01 12.73 19.25
C THR A 611 16.01 13.91 20.22
N LYS A 612 17.17 14.27 20.78
CA LYS A 612 17.29 15.51 21.57
C LYS A 612 17.02 16.77 20.72
N SER A 613 17.25 16.72 19.40
CA SER A 613 16.88 17.82 18.51
C SER A 613 15.40 17.73 18.17
N GLN A 614 14.74 18.90 18.12
CA GLN A 614 13.35 18.97 17.67
C GLN A 614 13.21 18.77 16.15
N TYR A 615 14.24 19.11 15.37
CA TYR A 615 14.23 18.99 13.90
C TYR A 615 15.62 18.66 13.32
N PRO A 616 15.67 17.99 12.15
CA PRO A 616 14.58 17.20 11.56
C PRO A 616 14.25 15.99 12.45
N VAL A 617 12.99 15.56 12.45
CA VAL A 617 12.55 14.38 13.20
C VAL A 617 12.77 13.14 12.33
N PRO A 618 13.55 12.15 12.79
CA PRO A 618 13.70 10.89 12.07
C PRO A 618 12.35 10.18 11.91
N ALA A 619 12.13 9.62 10.71
CA ALA A 619 10.93 8.83 10.40
C ALA A 619 11.30 7.43 9.90
N TRP A 620 10.40 6.46 10.04
CA TRP A 620 10.56 5.13 9.43
C TRP A 620 10.14 5.09 7.95
N TRP A 621 8.84 4.94 7.64
CA TRP A 621 8.37 4.67 6.27
C TRP A 621 7.12 5.49 5.90
N ALA A 622 7.31 6.82 5.87
CA ALA A 622 6.24 7.81 5.69
C ALA A 622 5.42 7.70 4.39
N ALA A 623 5.94 7.10 3.32
CA ALA A 623 5.27 7.03 2.02
C ALA A 623 4.06 6.08 2.04
N ASN A 624 4.08 5.06 2.90
CA ASN A 624 3.01 4.06 3.00
C ASN A 624 2.35 4.10 4.38
N LEU A 625 3.09 4.51 5.41
CA LEU A 625 2.62 4.77 6.77
C LEU A 625 3.00 6.21 7.16
N PRO A 626 2.17 7.22 6.79
CA PRO A 626 2.47 8.63 7.01
C PRO A 626 2.84 8.95 8.46
N ILE A 627 3.59 10.05 8.63
CA ILE A 627 3.99 10.58 9.93
C ILE A 627 3.20 11.84 10.24
N ASP A 628 3.16 12.77 9.28
CA ASP A 628 2.50 14.06 9.43
C ASP A 628 1.72 14.39 8.15
N VAL A 629 0.43 14.66 8.29
CA VAL A 629 -0.50 14.79 7.16
C VAL A 629 -1.24 16.12 7.15
N LEU A 630 -1.64 16.57 5.95
CA LEU A 630 -2.63 17.63 5.78
C LEU A 630 -4.03 17.03 5.90
N THR A 631 -4.83 17.44 6.88
CA THR A 631 -6.16 16.84 7.09
C THR A 631 -7.23 17.40 6.17
N ASN A 632 -8.30 16.63 5.97
CA ASN A 632 -9.48 17.09 5.24
C ASN A 632 -10.10 18.35 5.88
N GLU A 633 -10.16 18.46 7.20
CA GLU A 633 -10.68 19.66 7.88
C GLU A 633 -9.86 20.91 7.53
N SER A 634 -8.52 20.79 7.55
CA SER A 634 -7.63 21.88 7.15
C SER A 634 -7.80 22.24 5.67
N TYR A 635 -7.91 21.23 4.81
CA TYR A 635 -8.17 21.41 3.38
C TYR A 635 -9.49 22.15 3.10
N GLN A 636 -10.59 21.78 3.75
CA GLN A 636 -11.87 22.50 3.62
C GLN A 636 -11.75 23.94 4.14
N ALA A 637 -11.09 24.14 5.28
CA ALA A 637 -10.90 25.47 5.86
C ALA A 637 -10.06 26.41 4.98
N ILE A 638 -9.05 25.90 4.27
CA ILE A 638 -8.26 26.68 3.30
C ILE A 638 -9.12 27.18 2.13
N LYS A 639 -10.05 26.34 1.64
CA LYS A 639 -10.97 26.70 0.56
C LYS A 639 -12.02 27.72 1.00
N GLY A 640 -12.38 27.76 2.28
CA GLY A 640 -13.33 28.70 2.84
C GLY A 640 -13.05 30.15 2.46
N SER A 641 -14.08 30.88 2.03
CA SER A 641 -13.97 32.28 1.59
C SER A 641 -13.75 33.28 2.75
N SER A 642 -14.05 32.88 3.98
CA SER A 642 -13.95 33.71 5.19
C SER A 642 -12.54 33.77 5.81
N ALA A 643 -11.65 32.83 5.47
CA ALA A 643 -10.30 32.78 6.02
C ALA A 643 -9.37 33.83 5.39
N LEU A 644 -8.63 34.57 6.22
CA LEU A 644 -7.63 35.53 5.77
C LEU A 644 -6.45 34.81 5.07
N PRO A 645 -5.72 35.48 4.15
CA PRO A 645 -4.59 34.86 3.43
C PRO A 645 -3.54 34.21 4.35
N ASP A 646 -3.16 34.87 5.44
CA ASP A 646 -2.21 34.30 6.41
C ASP A 646 -2.79 33.10 7.17
N THR A 647 -4.09 33.11 7.46
CA THR A 647 -4.79 31.95 8.06
C THR A 647 -4.75 30.76 7.11
N LYS A 648 -5.03 30.96 5.82
CA LYS A 648 -4.94 29.92 4.80
C LYS A 648 -3.52 29.36 4.70
N ARG A 649 -2.50 30.23 4.75
CA ARG A 649 -1.09 29.82 4.73
C ARG A 649 -0.73 28.97 5.95
N ASN A 650 -1.18 29.38 7.14
CA ASN A 650 -0.94 28.65 8.38
C ASN A 650 -1.67 27.30 8.41
N LEU A 651 -2.91 27.24 7.91
CA LEU A 651 -3.67 25.99 7.78
C LEU A 651 -2.98 25.02 6.81
N TYR A 652 -2.48 25.51 5.68
CA TYR A 652 -1.72 24.70 4.71
C TYR A 652 -0.40 24.17 5.29
N ALA A 653 0.27 24.98 6.10
CA ALA A 653 1.52 24.60 6.74
C ALA A 653 1.32 23.69 7.97
N ASN A 654 0.12 23.66 8.55
CA ASN A 654 -0.17 22.85 9.72
C ASN A 654 -0.33 21.39 9.33
N ARG A 655 0.44 20.50 9.96
CA ARG A 655 0.37 19.05 9.75
C ARG A 655 0.02 18.36 11.06
N GLN A 656 -0.87 17.37 10.97
CA GLN A 656 -1.29 16.57 12.10
C GLN A 656 -0.50 15.26 12.13
N PRO A 657 0.00 14.82 13.30
CA PRO A 657 0.58 13.50 13.44
C PRO A 657 -0.43 12.43 13.00
N TRP A 658 -0.01 11.52 12.13
CA TRP A 658 -0.90 10.56 11.47
C TRP A 658 -1.59 9.61 12.47
N LEU A 659 -0.86 9.13 13.50
CA LEU A 659 -1.46 8.37 14.61
C LEU A 659 -2.54 9.14 15.38
N GLN A 660 -2.54 10.47 15.30
CA GLN A 660 -3.55 11.32 15.93
C GLN A 660 -4.73 11.62 15.01
N THR A 661 -4.82 11.02 13.83
CA THR A 661 -6.00 11.18 12.97
C THR A 661 -7.18 10.33 13.46
N THR A 662 -6.93 9.30 14.28
CA THR A 662 -7.95 8.53 15.02
C THR A 662 -7.55 8.36 16.48
N ASP A 663 -8.37 7.73 17.32
CA ASP A 663 -8.06 7.46 18.74
C ASP A 663 -7.13 6.26 18.89
N THR A 664 -5.83 6.49 18.83
CA THR A 664 -4.80 5.49 19.09
C THR A 664 -4.44 5.38 20.59
N GLY A 665 -5.35 5.79 21.48
CA GLY A 665 -5.22 5.67 22.93
C GLY A 665 -4.81 6.96 23.66
N TYR A 666 -4.85 8.11 22.97
CA TYR A 666 -4.52 9.42 23.55
C TYR A 666 -5.74 10.31 23.82
N VAL A 667 -6.95 9.88 23.43
CA VAL A 667 -8.16 10.71 23.55
C VAL A 667 -8.79 10.55 24.94
N GLY A 668 -9.04 11.67 25.63
CA GLY A 668 -9.80 11.72 26.89
C GLY A 668 -9.04 12.29 28.08
N TYR A 669 -9.77 12.67 29.14
CA TYR A 669 -9.18 13.20 30.37
C TYR A 669 -8.30 12.14 31.04
N HIS A 670 -7.01 12.43 31.17
CA HIS A 670 -5.97 11.51 31.68
C HIS A 670 -5.77 10.24 30.86
N ALA A 671 -6.10 10.26 29.56
CA ALA A 671 -5.62 9.22 28.65
C ALA A 671 -4.08 9.22 28.61
N GLU A 672 -3.47 8.04 28.69
CA GLU A 672 -2.02 7.90 28.75
C GLU A 672 -1.37 8.23 27.39
N GLY A 673 -2.02 7.84 26.29
CA GLY A 673 -1.39 7.87 24.97
C GLY A 673 -0.11 7.03 24.94
N GLY A 674 0.92 7.56 24.26
CA GLY A 674 2.25 6.95 24.24
C GLY A 674 2.37 5.73 23.32
N TYR A 675 3.60 5.24 23.22
CA TYR A 675 4.00 4.19 22.27
C TYR A 675 3.18 2.91 22.43
N LEU A 676 3.12 2.34 23.64
CA LEU A 676 2.47 1.04 23.87
C LEU A 676 0.97 1.05 23.55
N ASN A 677 0.26 2.12 23.90
CA ASN A 677 -1.16 2.23 23.56
C ASN A 677 -1.36 2.42 22.05
N GLY A 678 -0.43 3.08 21.35
CA GLY A 678 -0.44 3.17 19.89
C GLY A 678 -0.39 1.78 19.24
N LEU A 679 0.51 0.91 19.70
CA LEU A 679 0.62 -0.49 19.23
C LEU A 679 -0.69 -1.27 19.48
N ILE A 680 -1.20 -1.21 20.70
CA ILE A 680 -2.40 -1.95 21.12
C ILE A 680 -3.63 -1.47 20.33
N ASN A 681 -3.85 -0.16 20.27
CA ASN A 681 -5.06 0.39 19.64
C ASN A 681 -5.01 0.30 18.12
N MET A 682 -3.83 0.23 17.48
CA MET A 682 -3.75 0.07 16.03
C MET A 682 -4.46 -1.22 15.55
N VAL A 683 -4.49 -2.28 16.36
CA VAL A 683 -5.26 -3.51 16.05
C VAL A 683 -6.74 -3.21 15.76
N TYR A 684 -7.30 -2.20 16.42
CA TYR A 684 -8.71 -1.83 16.30
C TYR A 684 -8.96 -0.61 15.42
N GLN A 685 -7.95 0.23 15.23
CA GLN A 685 -8.11 1.57 14.65
C GLN A 685 -7.47 1.72 13.27
N TRP A 686 -6.75 0.71 12.77
CA TRP A 686 -6.07 0.75 11.48
C TRP A 686 -7.03 1.09 10.31
N ASN A 687 -8.28 0.68 10.35
CA ASN A 687 -9.26 0.98 9.30
C ASN A 687 -9.89 2.38 9.43
N GLN A 688 -9.68 3.08 10.56
CA GLN A 688 -10.20 4.42 10.84
C GLN A 688 -9.14 5.52 10.70
N ILE A 689 -7.86 5.15 10.74
CA ILE A 689 -6.75 6.09 10.58
C ILE A 689 -6.77 6.70 9.16
N GLY A 690 -6.30 7.94 9.05
CA GLY A 690 -6.51 8.74 7.85
C GLY A 690 -5.73 8.24 6.63
N MET A 691 -6.40 8.17 5.48
CA MET A 691 -5.83 7.77 4.19
C MET A 691 -5.54 9.00 3.32
N VAL A 692 -4.32 9.13 2.82
CA VAL A 692 -3.86 10.27 2.02
C VAL A 692 -4.19 10.06 0.54
N ALA A 693 -4.91 11.01 -0.06
CA ALA A 693 -5.23 11.01 -1.48
C ALA A 693 -5.14 12.43 -2.08
N ALA A 694 -4.83 12.51 -3.37
CA ALA A 694 -4.72 13.76 -4.10
C ALA A 694 -6.08 14.45 -4.27
N ARG A 695 -6.10 15.78 -4.15
CA ARG A 695 -7.26 16.64 -4.37
C ARG A 695 -6.86 17.92 -5.11
N PRO A 696 -7.78 18.48 -5.92
CA PRO A 696 -7.55 19.79 -6.51
C PRO A 696 -7.62 20.88 -5.44
N LEU A 697 -6.77 21.90 -5.59
CA LEU A 697 -6.79 23.13 -4.81
C LEU A 697 -6.60 24.32 -5.76
N ASP A 698 -7.72 24.81 -6.30
CA ASP A 698 -7.76 25.93 -7.24
C ASP A 698 -7.63 27.29 -6.53
N LEU A 699 -6.52 27.48 -5.83
CA LEU A 699 -6.24 28.70 -5.07
C LEU A 699 -4.90 29.31 -5.48
N GLU A 700 -4.91 30.61 -5.81
CA GLU A 700 -3.70 31.33 -6.20
C GLU A 700 -2.64 31.30 -5.08
N GLY A 701 -1.40 30.96 -5.43
CA GLY A 701 -0.28 30.85 -4.51
C GLY A 701 -0.11 29.47 -3.85
N TYR A 702 -0.98 28.51 -4.16
CA TYR A 702 -0.91 27.13 -3.67
C TYR A 702 -0.69 26.14 -4.83
N PRO A 703 -0.19 24.92 -4.56
CA PRO A 703 -0.14 23.85 -5.56
C PRO A 703 -1.55 23.52 -6.07
N LYS A 704 -1.70 23.29 -7.38
CA LYS A 704 -2.98 22.86 -7.99
C LYS A 704 -3.48 21.52 -7.44
N THR A 705 -2.55 20.65 -7.07
CA THR A 705 -2.84 19.34 -6.46
C THR A 705 -2.19 19.29 -5.09
N VAL A 706 -2.99 18.95 -4.07
CA VAL A 706 -2.55 18.72 -2.70
C VAL A 706 -2.94 17.31 -2.27
N TYR A 707 -2.22 16.73 -1.33
CA TYR A 707 -2.48 15.38 -0.83
C TYR A 707 -3.03 15.48 0.57
N VAL A 708 -4.23 14.95 0.76
CA VAL A 708 -5.08 15.21 1.93
C VAL A 708 -5.44 13.88 2.58
N SER A 709 -5.35 13.83 3.90
CA SER A 709 -5.77 12.68 4.71
C SER A 709 -7.28 12.72 4.97
N PHE A 710 -7.97 11.65 4.57
CA PHE A 710 -9.42 11.45 4.70
C PHE A 710 -9.73 10.31 5.66
N HIS A 711 -10.92 10.36 6.24
CA HIS A 711 -11.47 9.28 7.06
C HIS A 711 -12.71 8.64 6.42
N GLY A 712 -13.03 7.42 6.84
CA GLY A 712 -14.29 6.76 6.44
C GLY A 712 -15.53 7.59 6.76
N LYS A 713 -15.55 8.24 7.94
CA LYS A 713 -16.61 9.18 8.35
C LYS A 713 -16.79 10.35 7.38
N ASP A 714 -15.74 10.79 6.69
CA ASP A 714 -15.83 11.91 5.74
C ASP A 714 -16.63 11.52 4.50
N VAL A 715 -16.65 10.23 4.16
CA VAL A 715 -17.47 9.68 3.08
C VAL A 715 -18.89 9.39 3.57
N GLU A 716 -19.03 8.76 4.74
CA GLU A 716 -20.35 8.46 5.34
C GLU A 716 -21.19 9.73 5.51
N ASN A 717 -20.58 10.81 5.99
CA ASN A 717 -21.25 12.11 6.20
C ASN A 717 -21.66 12.80 4.88
N ASN A 718 -21.17 12.34 3.73
CA ASN A 718 -21.52 12.86 2.41
C ASN A 718 -22.38 11.87 1.60
N ARG A 719 -22.90 10.80 2.23
CA ARG A 719 -23.69 9.77 1.55
C ARG A 719 -25.08 10.32 1.16
N PRO A 720 -25.55 10.05 -0.07
CA PRO A 720 -26.94 10.25 -0.46
C PRO A 720 -27.88 9.42 0.41
N ILE A 721 -28.85 10.07 1.04
CA ILE A 721 -29.78 9.43 1.96
C ILE A 721 -31.10 9.21 1.24
N LEU A 722 -31.47 7.95 1.02
CA LEU A 722 -32.78 7.61 0.49
C LEU A 722 -33.87 7.95 1.53
N LEU A 723 -34.57 9.06 1.30
CA LEU A 723 -35.65 9.54 2.14
C LEU A 723 -36.99 8.91 1.75
N GLY A 724 -37.21 8.66 0.46
CA GLY A 724 -38.39 7.95 0.00
C GLY A 724 -38.17 7.18 -1.30
N VAL A 725 -38.95 6.11 -1.48
CA VAL A 725 -38.80 5.16 -2.59
C VAL A 725 -39.80 5.46 -3.70
N GLU A 726 -39.44 5.12 -4.93
CA GLU A 726 -40.39 5.08 -6.04
C GLU A 726 -41.60 4.23 -5.67
N TYR A 727 -42.79 4.80 -5.86
CA TYR A 727 -44.07 4.18 -5.59
C TYR A 727 -44.87 4.09 -6.90
N PRO A 728 -45.26 2.89 -7.35
CA PRO A 728 -45.93 2.73 -8.64
C PRO A 728 -47.30 3.41 -8.66
N SER A 729 -47.68 3.92 -9.82
CA SER A 729 -48.98 4.56 -10.02
C SER A 729 -50.11 3.53 -9.92
N GLU A 730 -50.93 3.62 -8.87
CA GLU A 730 -52.06 2.71 -8.63
C GLU A 730 -53.33 3.46 -8.17
N PRO A 731 -54.55 2.94 -8.39
CA PRO A 731 -55.77 3.59 -7.92
C PRO A 731 -55.88 3.62 -6.38
N ALA A 732 -56.14 4.81 -5.82
CA ALA A 732 -56.25 5.03 -4.37
C ALA A 732 -57.69 5.44 -3.97
N PRO A 733 -58.39 4.66 -3.12
CA PRO A 733 -59.81 4.89 -2.82
C PRO A 733 -60.07 5.88 -1.65
N MET A 734 -59.04 6.29 -0.91
CA MET A 734 -59.16 7.15 0.28
C MET A 734 -57.99 8.13 0.38
N ARG A 735 -58.30 9.36 0.83
CA ARG A 735 -57.32 10.40 1.15
C ARG A 735 -56.52 10.00 2.39
N ALA A 736 -55.28 9.59 2.20
CA ALA A 736 -54.43 9.09 3.27
C ALA A 736 -52.94 9.19 2.90
N ALA A 737 -52.08 9.13 3.92
CA ALA A 737 -50.68 8.83 3.73
C ALA A 737 -50.54 7.39 3.19
N PHE A 738 -49.85 7.23 2.05
CA PHE A 738 -49.63 5.93 1.43
C PHE A 738 -48.18 5.44 1.55
N TYR A 739 -47.27 6.33 1.94
CA TYR A 739 -45.89 5.98 2.25
C TYR A 739 -45.39 6.82 3.42
N THR A 740 -44.61 6.20 4.30
CA THR A 740 -43.83 6.92 5.32
C THR A 740 -42.54 6.18 5.58
N ASN A 741 -41.43 6.90 5.58
CA ASN A 741 -40.12 6.38 5.93
C ASN A 741 -39.45 7.29 6.95
N THR A 742 -38.74 6.70 7.91
CA THR A 742 -38.01 7.43 8.94
C THR A 742 -36.59 6.91 8.99
N VAL A 743 -35.64 7.80 8.71
CA VAL A 743 -34.21 7.52 8.75
C VAL A 743 -33.63 8.25 9.95
N LYS A 744 -32.91 7.54 10.81
CA LYS A 744 -32.37 8.05 12.07
C LYS A 744 -30.87 8.26 11.98
N ASP A 745 -30.36 9.08 12.89
CA ASP A 745 -28.93 9.27 13.13
C ASP A 745 -28.16 9.90 11.95
N ILE A 746 -28.83 10.80 11.22
CA ILE A 746 -28.25 11.48 10.05
C ILE A 746 -27.46 12.71 10.50
N LEU A 747 -26.15 12.76 10.23
CA LEU A 747 -25.37 13.99 10.42
C LEU A 747 -25.68 14.99 9.31
N ILE A 748 -26.09 16.20 9.66
CA ILE A 748 -26.25 17.31 8.70
C ILE A 748 -24.92 18.08 8.62
N PRO A 749 -24.20 18.07 7.49
CA PRO A 749 -22.93 18.79 7.37
C PRO A 749 -23.13 20.32 7.46
N SER A 750 -22.18 21.02 8.08
CA SER A 750 -22.30 22.47 8.32
C SER A 750 -21.86 23.35 7.15
N ASP A 751 -21.23 22.76 6.14
CA ASP A 751 -20.49 23.44 5.07
C ASP A 751 -20.88 22.95 3.67
N LYS A 752 -22.04 22.28 3.55
CA LYS A 752 -22.53 21.64 2.32
C LYS A 752 -23.86 22.19 1.85
N LEU A 753 -24.10 22.09 0.53
CA LEU A 753 -25.44 22.26 -0.02
C LEU A 753 -26.28 21.03 0.33
N VAL A 754 -27.52 21.23 0.72
CA VAL A 754 -28.47 20.14 0.98
C VAL A 754 -29.47 20.07 -0.16
N ILE A 755 -29.32 19.09 -1.04
CA ILE A 755 -30.15 18.91 -2.23
C ILE A 755 -31.11 17.75 -2.04
N LEU A 756 -32.37 17.94 -2.41
CA LEU A 756 -33.36 16.88 -2.55
C LEU A 756 -33.53 16.54 -4.03
N SER A 757 -33.31 15.28 -4.40
CA SER A 757 -33.21 14.83 -5.79
C SER A 757 -33.90 13.47 -6.03
N GLY A 758 -34.16 13.12 -7.29
CA GLY A 758 -34.75 11.83 -7.67
C GLY A 758 -33.76 10.66 -7.68
N GLU A 759 -32.47 10.97 -7.89
CA GLU A 759 -31.35 10.02 -8.00
C GLU A 759 -30.27 10.33 -6.95
N PRO A 760 -29.48 9.32 -6.53
CA PRO A 760 -28.48 9.47 -5.47
C PRO A 760 -27.28 10.36 -5.86
N ASP A 761 -27.04 10.62 -7.14
CA ASP A 761 -25.96 11.49 -7.60
C ASP A 761 -26.30 13.01 -7.52
N GLY A 762 -27.47 13.34 -6.96
CA GLY A 762 -27.98 14.71 -6.90
C GLY A 762 -28.77 15.13 -8.14
N THR A 763 -29.06 14.21 -9.07
CA THR A 763 -29.85 14.46 -10.28
C THR A 763 -31.24 13.78 -10.22
N GLY A 764 -31.97 13.76 -11.34
CA GLY A 764 -33.30 13.13 -11.43
C GLY A 764 -34.41 13.98 -10.82
N THR A 765 -35.64 13.78 -11.32
CA THR A 765 -36.80 14.58 -10.89
C THR A 765 -37.53 13.94 -9.71
N THR A 766 -38.02 14.78 -8.81
CA THR A 766 -38.88 14.40 -7.68
C THR A 766 -40.36 14.64 -8.01
N TYR A 767 -41.24 13.70 -7.66
CA TYR A 767 -42.69 13.91 -7.69
C TYR A 767 -43.44 13.00 -6.73
N VAL A 768 -44.61 13.44 -6.30
CA VAL A 768 -45.64 12.65 -5.62
C VAL A 768 -46.97 12.96 -6.31
N ASP A 769 -47.94 12.03 -6.29
CA ASP A 769 -49.26 12.26 -6.91
C ASP A 769 -49.91 13.54 -6.37
N ASP A 770 -49.84 13.74 -5.06
CA ASP A 770 -50.29 14.96 -4.37
C ASP A 770 -49.17 15.58 -3.54
N GLN A 771 -49.03 15.20 -2.26
CA GLN A 771 -48.18 15.93 -1.33
C GLN A 771 -47.05 15.08 -0.77
N VAL A 772 -45.86 15.68 -0.68
CA VAL A 772 -44.77 15.21 0.19
C VAL A 772 -44.64 16.13 1.39
N THR A 773 -44.41 15.55 2.57
CA THR A 773 -43.98 16.26 3.78
C THR A 773 -42.70 15.61 4.29
N ILE A 774 -41.67 16.40 4.52
CA ILE A 774 -40.40 15.99 5.14
C ILE A 774 -40.24 16.74 6.46
N THR A 775 -39.99 16.00 7.53
CA THR A 775 -39.75 16.54 8.86
C THR A 775 -38.38 16.15 9.39
N VAL A 776 -37.72 17.05 10.11
CA VAL A 776 -36.46 16.80 10.84
C VAL A 776 -36.73 16.91 12.33
N ASN A 777 -36.49 15.86 13.11
CA ASN A 777 -36.82 15.76 14.53
C ASN A 777 -38.28 16.14 14.84
N GLY A 778 -39.19 15.91 13.89
CA GLY A 778 -40.62 16.27 13.97
C GLY A 778 -40.98 17.66 13.43
N ASP A 779 -40.02 18.53 13.14
CA ASP A 779 -40.27 19.85 12.55
C ASP A 779 -40.35 19.77 11.02
N ILE A 780 -41.41 20.29 10.41
CA ILE A 780 -41.58 20.31 8.95
C ILE A 780 -40.53 21.23 8.32
N ILE A 781 -39.70 20.67 7.45
CA ILE A 781 -38.64 21.39 6.72
C ILE A 781 -38.96 21.56 5.24
N TYR A 782 -39.78 20.68 4.68
CA TYR A 782 -40.22 20.74 3.29
C TYR A 782 -41.62 20.14 3.19
N GLU A 783 -42.53 20.88 2.58
CA GLU A 783 -43.88 20.41 2.27
C GLU A 783 -44.26 20.96 0.91
N PHE A 784 -44.65 20.08 0.00
CA PHE A 784 -44.95 20.47 -1.37
C PHE A 784 -46.04 19.62 -1.97
N ASP A 785 -47.01 20.28 -2.59
CA ASP A 785 -48.12 19.69 -3.33
C ASP A 785 -47.82 19.75 -4.83
N TYR A 786 -47.40 18.60 -5.38
CA TYR A 786 -47.07 18.38 -6.78
C TYR A 786 -48.29 18.37 -7.71
N SER A 787 -49.52 18.29 -7.17
CA SER A 787 -50.77 18.35 -7.93
C SER A 787 -51.40 19.75 -7.98
N HIS A 788 -50.81 20.71 -7.26
CA HIS A 788 -51.25 22.12 -7.18
C HIS A 788 -52.75 22.27 -6.89
N GLY A 789 -53.25 21.61 -5.85
CA GLY A 789 -54.64 21.73 -5.43
C GLY A 789 -55.60 20.97 -6.33
N ASN A 790 -55.28 19.70 -6.66
CA ASN A 790 -56.12 18.80 -7.46
C ASN A 790 -56.28 19.22 -8.93
N SER A 791 -55.20 19.69 -9.56
CA SER A 791 -55.21 20.07 -10.98
C SER A 791 -55.31 18.86 -11.93
N GLY A 792 -55.17 17.64 -11.40
CA GLY A 792 -55.09 16.39 -12.17
C GLY A 792 -53.81 16.24 -12.98
N ARG A 793 -52.77 17.04 -12.68
CA ARG A 793 -51.46 17.00 -13.32
C ARG A 793 -50.36 17.03 -12.25
N ILE A 794 -49.51 16.02 -12.25
CA ILE A 794 -48.27 16.00 -11.48
C ILE A 794 -47.24 16.86 -12.22
N ILE A 795 -46.59 17.79 -11.53
CA ILE A 795 -45.50 18.59 -12.08
C ILE A 795 -44.19 18.18 -11.40
N PRO A 796 -43.37 17.29 -11.99
CA PRO A 796 -42.11 16.89 -11.39
C PRO A 796 -41.15 18.08 -11.22
N GLU A 797 -40.49 18.13 -10.07
CA GLU A 797 -39.43 19.12 -9.78
C GLU A 797 -38.07 18.50 -10.06
N SER A 798 -37.10 19.28 -10.55
CA SER A 798 -35.77 18.76 -10.88
C SER A 798 -34.95 18.48 -9.61
N GLN A 799 -34.27 19.49 -9.09
CA GLN A 799 -33.51 19.41 -7.85
C GLN A 799 -33.95 20.56 -6.95
N ILE A 800 -34.18 20.25 -5.67
CA ILE A 800 -34.68 21.23 -4.71
C ILE A 800 -33.55 21.52 -3.71
N ASP A 801 -33.14 22.78 -3.63
CA ASP A 801 -32.17 23.25 -2.64
C ASP A 801 -32.88 23.49 -1.29
N LEU A 802 -32.50 22.69 -0.29
CA LEU A 802 -33.00 22.74 1.08
C LEU A 802 -31.95 23.30 2.07
N THR A 803 -30.85 23.88 1.58
CA THR A 803 -29.70 24.29 2.42
C THR A 803 -30.11 25.23 3.56
N GLU A 804 -30.94 26.24 3.29
CA GLU A 804 -31.38 27.18 4.32
C GLU A 804 -32.34 26.53 5.34
N GLN A 805 -33.16 25.58 4.91
CA GLN A 805 -34.10 24.84 5.76
C GLN A 805 -33.36 23.91 6.74
N PHE A 806 -32.22 23.35 6.33
CA PHE A 806 -31.39 22.49 7.15
C PHE A 806 -30.36 23.23 8.02
N LYS A 807 -30.16 24.54 7.80
CA LYS A 807 -29.11 25.35 8.44
C LYS A 807 -29.10 25.28 9.97
N GLN A 808 -30.26 25.20 10.62
CA GLN A 808 -30.36 25.11 12.09
C GLN A 808 -29.90 23.75 12.65
N TYR A 809 -29.85 22.72 11.80
CA TYR A 809 -29.42 21.37 12.15
C TYR A 809 -27.96 21.10 11.77
N ALA A 810 -27.28 22.08 11.15
CA ALA A 810 -25.87 22.00 10.79
C ALA A 810 -25.00 21.52 11.96
N GLY A 811 -24.22 20.46 11.73
CA GLY A 811 -23.35 19.81 12.72
C GLY A 811 -24.07 18.88 13.70
N GLN A 812 -25.36 18.63 13.55
CA GLN A 812 -26.16 17.78 14.45
C GLN A 812 -26.57 16.47 13.77
N ARG A 813 -26.77 15.42 14.58
CA ARG A 813 -27.42 14.18 14.15
C ARG A 813 -28.93 14.29 14.33
N VAL A 814 -29.68 13.94 13.30
CA VAL A 814 -31.14 14.13 13.25
C VAL A 814 -31.89 12.88 12.81
N GLU A 815 -33.18 12.83 13.12
CA GLU A 815 -34.15 11.92 12.54
C GLU A 815 -34.91 12.64 11.43
N ILE A 816 -34.99 12.05 10.23
CA ILE A 816 -35.74 12.60 9.09
C ILE A 816 -36.88 11.65 8.75
N THR A 817 -38.10 12.17 8.73
CA THR A 817 -39.29 11.43 8.31
C THR A 817 -39.85 12.03 7.02
N THR A 818 -40.11 11.19 6.03
CA THR A 818 -40.74 11.56 4.77
C THR A 818 -42.08 10.84 4.64
N THR A 819 -43.13 11.59 4.32
CA THR A 819 -44.48 11.07 4.16
C THR A 819 -45.04 11.49 2.81
N TYR A 820 -45.55 10.54 2.03
CA TYR A 820 -46.33 10.80 0.82
C TYR A 820 -47.81 10.68 1.13
N THR A 821 -48.57 11.71 0.81
CA THR A 821 -49.99 11.83 1.11
C THR A 821 -50.78 12.08 -0.15
N ASP A 822 -51.77 11.22 -0.39
CA ASP A 822 -52.85 11.46 -1.34
C ASP A 822 -53.91 12.33 -0.65
N LEU A 823 -54.03 13.59 -1.07
CA LEU A 823 -54.92 14.60 -0.52
C LEU A 823 -56.31 14.55 -1.15
N PHE A 824 -56.44 14.04 -2.38
CA PHE A 824 -57.69 14.17 -3.15
C PHE A 824 -58.37 12.85 -3.49
N GLY A 825 -57.66 11.73 -3.45
CA GLY A 825 -58.10 10.40 -3.89
C GLY A 825 -57.98 10.23 -5.40
N GLY A 826 -57.89 8.99 -5.87
CA GLY A 826 -57.92 8.67 -7.30
C GLY A 826 -56.77 7.76 -7.69
N SER A 827 -55.54 8.28 -7.61
CA SER A 827 -54.29 7.54 -7.81
C SER A 827 -53.29 7.87 -6.72
N GLN A 828 -52.33 6.98 -6.50
CA GLN A 828 -51.14 7.23 -5.69
C GLN A 828 -49.92 6.84 -6.53
N GLY A 829 -48.83 7.58 -6.41
CA GLY A 829 -47.58 7.33 -7.12
C GLY A 829 -46.52 8.35 -6.70
N ALA A 830 -45.25 7.98 -6.77
CA ALA A 830 -44.14 8.86 -6.41
C ALA A 830 -42.83 8.41 -7.07
N SER A 831 -41.89 9.34 -7.25
CA SER A 831 -40.48 9.02 -7.52
C SER A 831 -39.74 8.62 -6.26
N SER A 832 -38.48 8.20 -6.41
CA SER A 832 -37.53 8.20 -5.29
C SER A 832 -37.20 9.64 -4.86
N PHE A 833 -36.80 9.79 -3.61
CA PHE A 833 -36.36 11.04 -2.98
C PHE A 833 -35.06 10.75 -2.24
N PHE A 834 -33.97 11.40 -2.65
CA PHE A 834 -32.66 11.35 -2.00
C PHE A 834 -32.30 12.71 -1.41
N LEU A 835 -31.73 12.73 -0.21
CA LEU A 835 -31.05 13.89 0.37
C LEU A 835 -29.55 13.78 0.11
N VAL A 836 -28.99 14.70 -0.65
CA VAL A 836 -27.61 14.68 -1.11
C VAL A 836 -26.87 15.91 -0.56
N PHE A 837 -25.67 15.70 -0.03
CA PHE A 837 -24.80 16.77 0.46
C PHE A 837 -23.70 17.06 -0.55
N LEU A 838 -23.76 18.23 -1.22
CA LEU A 838 -22.82 18.62 -2.28
C LEU A 838 -21.77 19.62 -1.78
#